data_AF-A0A936VCZ2-F1
#
_entry.id   AF-A0A936VCZ2-F1
#
_cell.length_a   1.000
_cell.length_b   1.000
_cell.length_c   1.000
_cell.angle_alpha   90.00
_cell.angle_beta   90.00
_cell.angle_gamma   90.00
#
_symmetry.space_group_name_H-M   'P 1'
#
loop_
_entity.id
_entity.type
_entity.pdbx_description
1 polymer ?
#
loop_
_entity_poly.entity_id
_entity_poly.type
_entity_poly.pdbx_seq_one_letter_code
_entity_poly.pdbx_strand_id
1 'polypeptide(L)'
;MTFRPTRVLLGTLIALLIAAAPAAHAAPPAPVEHDVQGFLEAQPGPLKHYHDGVHTAAEIIQATSAYYGVSPRILLALLEASSALLSAPSPPASALSMPFGAAGPAGFAAQLDWAGRELRAGLGPYQRPPVLRFTDDTTQTLSLDQAPEGVAMQRFLAKGRTRAGWLDAIVRFNQAFQQYFDNQLPDARLPQPAAISGFLQRPWAAGTRVVHLAYFDHMFPTVDTGKDDNGYVVNYLGQGNLQYDGHDGHDFYFPDQPIGTYIYAAAAGIAHASTHRGNGVWIEHPGGYVTVYWHLDKFAKKFRGEVDTGAGVPVRAGDLIGSSGKTGFVVGTPHLHFEVRHNGKQVDPYGWFGAGDDPCSQYAACEASTWLWDASLAGEFDLTPPGAAAPPDHAPPQVLLSLNPPGDLLFLNHFDGSPLPQLGAGAATAGSPIEYPDARFGQGAHVAGAARLAFATAANLNLDAGTIAFWAQVPEHWPETKNNRQYLLAASAHADEGPVYTGTLALRRDTLGADGQPRWNFWTTPERGEAGRDDLAAPDTLGPGLHHFAISWDRARQQKALYLDGRRAIAITGVELPANVGGLLELGRWAPGSTASGATFDELAIYGRALGPLEIAQLAARPTPLPASAIHVSDPQLNLVVQAGDDGGAIMGMQIGLDGLFGDPQPYTQYAGLRLPDPLGPHTVAVRLFDRAGNSTTVSTTVTLSAPPQPQVMLASPTDLGATLVISQSASAIVLEAQLSARPSFADAAWQPLPLAQPWLWLPGQPHVAWVRFRDPAGAIGPTYAIGPDQQRLWLPVA
;
A
#
# COMPACT_ATOMS: atom_id res chain seq x y z
N MET A 1 -25.45 -55.24 -22.78
CA MET A 1 -26.82 -54.91 -22.37
C MET A 1 -26.74 -53.56 -21.66
N THR A 2 -27.45 -52.49 -22.01
CA THR A 2 -28.53 -52.26 -23.00
C THR A 2 -28.24 -51.00 -23.85
N PHE A 3 -29.06 -50.74 -24.88
CA PHE A 3 -28.75 -49.85 -26.01
C PHE A 3 -28.99 -48.34 -25.81
N ARG A 4 -28.36 -47.52 -26.68
CA ARG A 4 -28.69 -46.09 -26.96
C ARG A 4 -30.13 -45.91 -27.48
N PRO A 5 -30.60 -44.66 -27.67
CA PRO A 5 -30.64 -44.20 -29.07
C PRO A 5 -30.19 -42.75 -29.34
N THR A 6 -29.69 -42.55 -30.55
CA THR A 6 -29.40 -41.27 -31.23
C THR A 6 -30.65 -40.60 -31.83
N ARG A 7 -30.61 -39.27 -32.00
CA ARG A 7 -31.35 -38.48 -33.02
C ARG A 7 -30.29 -37.59 -33.70
N VAL A 8 -29.91 -37.71 -34.98
CA VAL A 8 -30.64 -37.72 -36.28
C VAL A 8 -31.09 -36.32 -36.71
N LEU A 9 -30.47 -35.82 -37.80
CA LEU A 9 -30.82 -34.60 -38.53
C LEU A 9 -32.06 -34.77 -39.44
N LEU A 10 -32.70 -33.65 -39.76
CA LEU A 10 -33.62 -33.42 -40.88
C LEU A 10 -33.62 -31.89 -41.18
N GLY A 11 -33.65 -31.34 -42.40
CA GLY A 11 -33.52 -31.92 -43.74
C GLY A 11 -34.07 -31.04 -44.89
N THR A 12 -33.21 -30.22 -45.52
CA THR A 12 -33.18 -29.81 -46.98
C THR A 12 -34.32 -29.09 -47.74
N LEU A 13 -33.89 -28.46 -48.87
CA LEU A 13 -34.54 -27.84 -50.08
C LEU A 13 -34.41 -26.28 -50.12
N ILE A 14 -34.26 -25.53 -51.23
CA ILE A 14 -33.94 -25.69 -52.70
C ILE A 14 -33.59 -24.26 -53.23
N ALA A 15 -32.91 -23.94 -54.36
CA ALA A 15 -31.77 -24.50 -55.11
C ALA A 15 -31.33 -23.49 -56.24
N LEU A 16 -30.07 -23.58 -56.73
CA LEU A 16 -29.45 -22.96 -57.93
C LEU A 16 -29.70 -21.46 -58.28
N LEU A 17 -28.61 -20.70 -58.42
CA LEU A 17 -28.48 -19.65 -59.45
C LEU A 17 -27.02 -19.51 -59.94
N ILE A 18 -26.88 -19.62 -61.27
CA ILE A 18 -25.78 -19.35 -62.21
C ILE A 18 -24.47 -18.75 -61.64
N ALA A 19 -23.34 -19.41 -61.91
CA ALA A 19 -22.00 -18.88 -61.64
C ALA A 19 -21.59 -17.78 -62.64
N ALA A 20 -21.23 -16.61 -62.11
CA ALA A 20 -20.43 -15.61 -62.80
C ALA A 20 -18.97 -15.71 -62.34
N ALA A 21 -18.02 -15.33 -63.20
CA ALA A 21 -16.59 -15.35 -62.86
C ALA A 21 -16.29 -14.43 -61.66
N PRO A 22 -15.36 -14.80 -60.76
CA PRO A 22 -15.06 -13.97 -59.60
C PRO A 22 -14.45 -12.64 -60.05
N ALA A 23 -15.15 -11.55 -59.75
CA ALA A 23 -14.48 -10.25 -59.62
C ALA A 23 -13.36 -10.40 -58.58
N ALA A 24 -12.25 -9.67 -58.77
CA ALA A 24 -11.16 -9.63 -57.81
C ALA A 24 -11.73 -9.28 -56.44
N HIS A 25 -11.73 -10.24 -55.52
CA HIS A 25 -12.26 -10.01 -54.19
C HIS A 25 -11.35 -8.98 -53.52
N ALA A 26 -11.94 -7.84 -53.13
CA ALA A 26 -11.36 -7.06 -52.05
C ALA A 26 -11.13 -8.02 -50.87
N ALA A 27 -10.03 -7.86 -50.15
CA ALA A 27 -9.80 -8.65 -48.95
C ALA A 27 -11.05 -8.54 -48.06
N PRO A 28 -11.53 -9.65 -47.46
CA PRO A 28 -12.65 -9.56 -46.53
C PRO A 28 -12.32 -8.52 -45.45
N PRO A 29 -13.30 -7.70 -45.01
CA PRO A 29 -13.05 -6.70 -43.99
C PRO A 29 -12.41 -7.37 -42.77
N ALA A 30 -11.43 -6.70 -42.17
CA ALA A 30 -10.77 -7.22 -40.98
C ALA A 30 -11.82 -7.51 -39.89
N PRO A 31 -11.67 -8.60 -39.12
CA PRO A 31 -12.52 -8.84 -37.95
C PRO A 31 -12.52 -7.61 -37.04
N VAL A 32 -13.68 -7.25 -36.50
CA VAL A 32 -13.83 -6.06 -35.63
C VAL A 32 -12.91 -6.10 -34.40
N GLU A 33 -12.49 -7.29 -33.98
CA GLU A 33 -11.44 -7.52 -32.98
C GLU A 33 -10.11 -6.83 -33.33
N HIS A 34 -9.76 -6.76 -34.62
CA HIS A 34 -8.50 -6.21 -35.11
C HIS A 34 -8.68 -4.79 -35.67
N ASP A 35 -9.89 -4.39 -36.06
CA ASP A 35 -10.18 -3.09 -36.66
C ASP A 35 -11.55 -2.54 -36.22
N VAL A 36 -11.62 -2.00 -35.00
CA VAL A 36 -12.84 -1.32 -34.52
C VAL A 36 -13.07 -0.02 -35.28
N GLN A 37 -12.02 0.72 -35.67
CA GLN A 37 -12.16 2.00 -36.37
C GLN A 37 -12.78 1.81 -37.76
N GLY A 38 -12.28 0.88 -38.57
CA GLY A 38 -12.86 0.53 -39.86
C GLY A 38 -14.28 -0.02 -39.75
N PHE A 39 -14.60 -0.79 -38.70
CA PHE A 39 -15.99 -1.17 -38.41
C PHE A 39 -16.88 0.05 -38.13
N LEU A 40 -16.42 1.01 -37.32
CA LEU A 40 -17.17 2.24 -36.99
C LEU A 40 -17.35 3.14 -38.22
N GLU A 41 -16.35 3.25 -39.09
CA GLU A 41 -16.41 4.04 -40.33
C GLU A 41 -17.51 3.56 -41.29
N ALA A 42 -17.75 2.24 -41.32
CA ALA A 42 -18.86 1.64 -42.07
C ALA A 42 -20.26 1.96 -41.47
N GLN A 43 -20.34 2.45 -40.23
CA GLN A 43 -21.62 2.76 -39.57
C GLN A 43 -22.09 4.20 -39.83
N PRO A 44 -23.40 4.46 -39.88
CA PRO A 44 -23.94 5.82 -40.04
C PRO A 44 -23.80 6.70 -38.80
N GLY A 45 -23.60 6.13 -37.61
CA GLY A 45 -23.54 6.82 -36.32
C GLY A 45 -22.27 7.67 -36.07
N PRO A 46 -22.23 8.41 -34.94
CA PRO A 46 -21.21 9.42 -34.69
C PRO A 46 -19.85 8.87 -34.23
N LEU A 47 -19.77 7.62 -33.77
CA LEU A 47 -18.57 7.11 -33.08
C LEU A 47 -17.29 7.12 -33.94
N LYS A 48 -17.40 6.96 -35.26
CA LYS A 48 -16.28 7.11 -36.22
C LYS A 48 -15.60 8.48 -36.25
N HIS A 49 -16.23 9.50 -35.65
CA HIS A 49 -15.70 10.86 -35.52
C HIS A 49 -15.66 11.31 -34.05
N TYR A 50 -15.91 10.41 -33.10
CA TYR A 50 -15.87 10.72 -31.68
C TYR A 50 -14.43 10.75 -31.17
N HIS A 51 -14.13 11.77 -30.36
CA HIS A 51 -12.87 11.93 -29.64
C HIS A 51 -13.15 12.57 -28.28
N ASP A 52 -12.55 12.08 -27.19
CA ASP A 52 -12.75 12.63 -25.85
C ASP A 52 -11.82 13.82 -25.52
N GLY A 53 -10.87 14.11 -26.41
CA GLY A 53 -9.80 15.10 -26.24
C GLY A 53 -8.40 14.47 -26.31
N VAL A 54 -8.30 13.17 -26.04
CA VAL A 54 -7.05 12.39 -26.10
C VAL A 54 -7.19 11.14 -26.98
N HIS A 55 -8.36 10.48 -26.97
CA HIS A 55 -8.58 9.20 -27.64
C HIS A 55 -9.84 9.15 -28.52
N THR A 56 -9.80 8.33 -29.56
CA THR A 56 -10.95 8.00 -30.42
C THR A 56 -11.90 6.98 -29.75
N ALA A 57 -13.16 6.89 -30.21
CA ALA A 57 -14.06 5.84 -29.72
C ALA A 57 -13.52 4.42 -29.97
N ALA A 58 -12.81 4.20 -31.08
CA ALA A 58 -12.22 2.89 -31.40
C ALA A 58 -11.15 2.49 -30.38
N GLU A 59 -10.20 3.39 -30.09
CA GLU A 59 -9.16 3.19 -29.07
C GLU A 59 -9.77 2.87 -27.70
N ILE A 60 -10.78 3.64 -27.27
CA ILE A 60 -11.45 3.46 -25.98
C ILE A 60 -12.13 2.08 -25.91
N ILE A 61 -12.81 1.65 -26.97
CA ILE A 61 -13.48 0.34 -27.04
C ILE A 61 -12.45 -0.79 -27.09
N GLN A 62 -11.39 -0.68 -27.87
CA GLN A 62 -10.32 -1.67 -27.97
C GLN A 62 -9.56 -1.80 -26.65
N ALA A 63 -9.19 -0.69 -26.01
CA ALA A 63 -8.50 -0.70 -24.71
C ALA A 63 -9.39 -1.28 -23.59
N THR A 64 -10.69 -0.95 -23.57
CA THR A 64 -11.65 -1.52 -22.61
C THR A 64 -11.86 -3.02 -22.85
N SER A 65 -12.01 -3.42 -24.11
CA SER A 65 -12.16 -4.82 -24.53
C SER A 65 -10.94 -5.66 -24.15
N ALA A 66 -9.76 -5.16 -24.49
CA ALA A 66 -8.48 -5.76 -24.12
C ALA A 66 -8.39 -5.85 -22.59
N TYR A 67 -8.53 -4.75 -21.86
CA TYR A 67 -8.38 -4.73 -20.39
C TYR A 67 -9.32 -5.73 -19.70
N TYR A 68 -10.63 -5.69 -19.93
CA TYR A 68 -11.58 -6.52 -19.19
C TYR A 68 -11.75 -7.94 -19.75
N GLY A 69 -11.12 -8.29 -20.88
CA GLY A 69 -11.34 -9.56 -21.57
C GLY A 69 -12.77 -9.71 -22.11
N VAL A 70 -13.44 -8.60 -22.42
CA VAL A 70 -14.82 -8.57 -22.94
C VAL A 70 -14.78 -8.32 -24.45
N SER A 71 -15.46 -9.13 -25.24
CA SER A 71 -15.48 -8.98 -26.71
C SER A 71 -15.95 -7.57 -27.14
N PRO A 72 -15.28 -6.92 -28.13
CA PRO A 72 -15.70 -5.60 -28.59
C PRO A 72 -17.08 -5.67 -29.25
N ARG A 73 -17.50 -6.83 -29.78
CA ARG A 73 -18.85 -7.09 -30.31
C ARG A 73 -19.93 -6.87 -29.25
N ILE A 74 -19.69 -7.30 -28.01
CA ILE A 74 -20.63 -7.11 -26.89
C ILE A 74 -20.74 -5.62 -26.55
N LEU A 75 -19.60 -4.91 -26.43
CA LEU A 75 -19.58 -3.48 -26.15
C LEU A 75 -20.31 -2.68 -27.24
N LEU A 76 -20.01 -2.94 -28.51
CA LEU A 76 -20.64 -2.30 -29.66
C LEU A 76 -22.15 -2.57 -29.72
N ALA A 77 -22.59 -3.81 -29.50
CA ALA A 77 -24.02 -4.15 -29.46
C ALA A 77 -24.75 -3.52 -28.26
N LEU A 78 -24.08 -3.32 -27.11
CA LEU A 78 -24.65 -2.60 -25.96
C LEU A 78 -24.77 -1.09 -26.21
N LEU A 79 -23.79 -0.49 -26.89
CA LEU A 79 -23.81 0.93 -27.29
C LEU A 79 -24.98 1.21 -28.24
N GLU A 80 -25.24 0.29 -29.17
CA GLU A 80 -26.42 0.32 -30.03
C GLU A 80 -27.72 0.10 -29.23
N ALA A 81 -27.80 -0.97 -28.44
CA ALA A 81 -29.03 -1.35 -27.73
C ALA A 81 -29.49 -0.32 -26.68
N SER A 82 -28.53 0.43 -26.14
CA SER A 82 -28.79 1.46 -25.12
C SER A 82 -29.07 2.83 -25.72
N SER A 83 -28.33 3.22 -26.77
CA SER A 83 -28.26 4.62 -27.24
C SER A 83 -28.19 4.79 -28.77
N ALA A 84 -28.36 3.72 -29.56
CA ALA A 84 -28.34 3.71 -31.03
C ALA A 84 -27.08 4.34 -31.65
N LEU A 85 -25.93 4.20 -30.99
CA LEU A 85 -24.69 4.89 -31.37
C LEU A 85 -24.01 4.35 -32.64
N LEU A 86 -24.46 3.21 -33.18
CA LEU A 86 -24.02 2.70 -34.47
C LEU A 86 -24.98 3.13 -35.59
N SER A 87 -26.29 3.01 -35.38
CA SER A 87 -27.29 3.29 -36.45
C SER A 87 -27.78 4.73 -36.56
N ALA A 88 -27.80 5.52 -35.49
CA ALA A 88 -28.36 6.87 -35.51
C ALA A 88 -27.30 7.94 -35.88
N PRO A 89 -27.43 8.68 -37.00
CA PRO A 89 -26.46 9.71 -37.38
C PRO A 89 -26.38 10.91 -36.41
N SER A 90 -27.47 11.17 -35.69
CA SER A 90 -27.61 12.30 -34.75
C SER A 90 -28.39 11.86 -33.51
N PRO A 91 -27.78 11.06 -32.60
CA PRO A 91 -28.41 10.66 -31.36
C PRO A 91 -28.51 11.86 -30.38
N PRO A 92 -29.32 11.79 -29.31
CA PRO A 92 -29.38 12.82 -28.29
C PRO A 92 -28.00 13.12 -27.69
N ALA A 93 -27.71 14.37 -27.33
CA ALA A 93 -26.37 14.74 -26.82
C ALA A 93 -25.93 13.96 -25.57
N SER A 94 -26.88 13.48 -24.75
CA SER A 94 -26.62 12.60 -23.60
C SER A 94 -26.16 11.20 -23.98
N ALA A 95 -26.39 10.73 -25.21
CA ALA A 95 -25.99 9.40 -25.68
C ALA A 95 -24.46 9.24 -25.73
N LEU A 96 -23.71 10.31 -25.99
CA LEU A 96 -22.24 10.27 -26.00
C LEU A 96 -21.62 10.41 -24.61
N SER A 97 -22.28 11.13 -23.68
CA SER A 97 -21.77 11.32 -22.32
C SER A 97 -22.23 10.24 -21.33
N MET A 98 -23.37 9.58 -21.58
CA MET A 98 -23.91 8.49 -20.77
C MET A 98 -24.48 7.37 -21.67
N PRO A 99 -23.64 6.70 -22.47
CA PRO A 99 -24.07 5.74 -23.49
C PRO A 99 -24.89 4.56 -22.99
N PHE A 100 -24.75 4.16 -21.72
CA PHE A 100 -25.52 3.07 -21.12
C PHE A 100 -26.62 3.56 -20.15
N GLY A 101 -26.78 4.88 -20.01
CA GLY A 101 -27.74 5.54 -19.13
C GLY A 101 -27.12 6.10 -17.83
N ALA A 102 -27.95 6.78 -17.04
CA ALA A 102 -27.54 7.55 -15.85
C ALA A 102 -27.18 6.69 -14.61
N ALA A 103 -27.11 5.36 -14.74
CA ALA A 103 -26.65 4.48 -13.67
C ALA A 103 -25.11 4.39 -13.58
N GLY A 104 -24.41 4.72 -14.66
CA GLY A 104 -22.96 4.80 -14.72
C GLY A 104 -22.42 6.22 -14.52
N PRO A 105 -21.09 6.41 -14.49
CA PRO A 105 -20.45 7.72 -14.39
C PRO A 105 -20.73 8.60 -15.64
N ALA A 106 -20.32 9.87 -15.59
CA ALA A 106 -20.40 10.77 -16.74
C ALA A 106 -19.10 10.71 -17.58
N GLY A 107 -19.23 10.66 -18.90
CA GLY A 107 -18.13 10.59 -19.88
C GLY A 107 -18.08 9.24 -20.60
N PHE A 108 -17.77 9.25 -21.90
CA PHE A 108 -17.76 8.04 -22.73
C PHE A 108 -16.75 7.00 -22.21
N ALA A 109 -15.49 7.38 -22.04
CA ALA A 109 -14.45 6.48 -21.51
C ALA A 109 -14.79 5.93 -20.11
N ALA A 110 -15.32 6.76 -19.22
CA ALA A 110 -15.75 6.33 -17.88
C ALA A 110 -16.93 5.35 -17.91
N GLN A 111 -17.87 5.53 -18.85
CA GLN A 111 -18.99 4.60 -19.04
C GLN A 111 -18.55 3.27 -19.69
N LEU A 112 -17.61 3.31 -20.64
CA LEU A 112 -17.01 2.09 -21.19
C LEU A 112 -16.20 1.34 -20.11
N ASP A 113 -15.43 2.04 -19.26
CA ASP A 113 -14.75 1.42 -18.12
C ASP A 113 -15.73 0.70 -17.19
N TRP A 114 -16.75 1.43 -16.74
CA TRP A 114 -17.77 0.89 -15.86
C TRP A 114 -18.50 -0.31 -16.51
N ALA A 115 -18.87 -0.21 -17.78
CA ALA A 115 -19.51 -1.33 -18.48
C ALA A 115 -18.59 -2.55 -18.60
N GLY A 116 -17.31 -2.36 -18.92
CA GLY A 116 -16.33 -3.45 -18.97
C GLY A 116 -16.21 -4.19 -17.64
N ARG A 117 -16.11 -3.45 -16.53
CA ARG A 117 -16.09 -3.98 -15.15
C ARG A 117 -17.35 -4.76 -14.81
N GLU A 118 -18.52 -4.22 -15.11
CA GLU A 118 -19.82 -4.82 -14.78
C GLU A 118 -20.12 -6.07 -15.62
N LEU A 119 -19.69 -6.07 -16.89
CA LEU A 119 -19.78 -7.25 -17.77
C LEU A 119 -18.81 -8.34 -17.33
N ARG A 120 -17.58 -7.98 -16.94
CA ARG A 120 -16.59 -8.90 -16.37
C ARG A 120 -17.12 -9.54 -15.08
N ALA A 121 -17.63 -8.74 -14.15
CA ALA A 121 -18.34 -9.20 -12.96
C ALA A 121 -19.59 -10.05 -13.28
N GLY A 122 -20.15 -9.87 -14.47
CA GLY A 122 -21.24 -10.62 -15.06
C GLY A 122 -20.93 -12.08 -15.43
N LEU A 123 -19.66 -12.47 -15.52
CA LEU A 123 -19.26 -13.81 -15.99
C LEU A 123 -19.32 -14.91 -14.92
N GLY A 124 -19.51 -14.54 -13.64
CA GLY A 124 -19.68 -15.49 -12.53
C GLY A 124 -18.51 -15.52 -11.54
N PRO A 125 -18.48 -16.50 -10.63
CA PRO A 125 -19.26 -17.73 -10.61
C PRO A 125 -20.67 -17.51 -10.06
N TYR A 126 -21.52 -18.51 -10.25
CA TYR A 126 -22.88 -18.50 -9.71
C TYR A 126 -23.18 -19.80 -8.97
N GLN A 127 -23.01 -19.81 -7.65
CA GLN A 127 -23.44 -20.93 -6.79
C GLN A 127 -24.96 -21.15 -6.84
N ARG A 128 -25.72 -20.08 -7.18
CA ARG A 128 -27.17 -20.09 -7.43
C ARG A 128 -27.48 -19.10 -8.55
N PRO A 129 -28.56 -19.29 -9.32
CA PRO A 129 -28.88 -18.38 -10.42
C PRO A 129 -29.15 -16.94 -9.91
N PRO A 130 -28.58 -15.90 -10.54
CA PRO A 130 -28.65 -14.55 -10.01
C PRO A 130 -30.05 -13.93 -10.15
N VAL A 131 -30.43 -13.14 -9.14
CA VAL A 131 -31.72 -12.43 -9.08
C VAL A 131 -31.50 -10.95 -9.41
N LEU A 132 -32.02 -10.51 -10.54
CA LEU A 132 -32.08 -9.11 -10.93
C LEU A 132 -33.13 -8.37 -10.10
N ARG A 133 -32.85 -7.11 -9.76
CA ARG A 133 -33.79 -6.17 -9.14
C ARG A 133 -33.90 -4.93 -10.03
N PHE A 134 -35.12 -4.45 -10.24
CA PHE A 134 -35.42 -3.35 -11.16
C PHE A 134 -35.87 -2.10 -10.38
N THR A 135 -35.91 -0.94 -11.04
CA THR A 135 -36.33 0.34 -10.43
C THR A 135 -37.83 0.45 -10.16
N ASP A 136 -38.61 -0.60 -10.46
CA ASP A 136 -40.05 -0.74 -10.20
C ASP A 136 -40.32 -1.78 -9.09
N ASP A 137 -39.30 -2.09 -8.28
CA ASP A 137 -39.27 -3.10 -7.21
C ASP A 137 -39.57 -4.55 -7.66
N THR A 138 -39.75 -4.80 -8.96
CA THR A 138 -39.89 -6.16 -9.47
C THR A 138 -38.53 -6.86 -9.58
N THR A 139 -38.56 -8.19 -9.72
CA THR A 139 -37.35 -9.03 -9.79
C THR A 139 -37.44 -10.05 -10.91
N GLN A 140 -36.28 -10.55 -11.34
CA GLN A 140 -36.17 -11.64 -12.33
C GLN A 140 -34.96 -12.51 -12.01
N THR A 141 -35.18 -13.80 -11.74
CA THR A 141 -34.11 -14.79 -11.68
C THR A 141 -33.68 -15.17 -13.09
N LEU A 142 -32.38 -15.16 -13.38
CA LEU A 142 -31.82 -15.66 -14.65
C LEU A 142 -31.63 -17.18 -14.60
N SER A 143 -31.51 -17.84 -15.76
CA SER A 143 -30.96 -19.21 -15.81
C SER A 143 -29.44 -19.19 -15.97
N LEU A 144 -28.78 -20.26 -15.54
CA LEU A 144 -27.37 -20.55 -15.81
C LEU A 144 -27.17 -21.53 -16.98
N ASP A 145 -28.26 -22.01 -17.61
CA ASP A 145 -28.22 -22.90 -18.80
C ASP A 145 -27.84 -22.16 -20.11
N GLN A 146 -27.34 -20.94 -20.00
CA GLN A 146 -27.00 -20.03 -21.10
C GLN A 146 -25.52 -19.62 -21.02
N ALA A 147 -24.97 -19.08 -22.11
CA ALA A 147 -23.59 -18.59 -22.13
C ALA A 147 -23.34 -17.54 -21.01
N PRO A 148 -22.18 -17.57 -20.32
CA PRO A 148 -21.85 -16.60 -19.26
C PRO A 148 -21.96 -15.14 -19.70
N GLU A 149 -21.58 -14.83 -20.94
CA GLU A 149 -21.70 -13.51 -21.56
C GLU A 149 -23.17 -13.06 -21.68
N GLY A 150 -24.08 -14.01 -21.88
CA GLY A 150 -25.53 -13.77 -21.88
C GLY A 150 -26.06 -13.43 -20.49
N VAL A 151 -25.54 -14.08 -19.44
CA VAL A 151 -25.84 -13.74 -18.03
C VAL A 151 -25.29 -12.34 -17.70
N ALA A 152 -24.05 -12.07 -18.10
CA ALA A 152 -23.36 -10.80 -17.89
C ALA A 152 -24.11 -9.62 -18.51
N MET A 153 -24.44 -9.73 -19.80
CA MET A 153 -25.21 -8.73 -20.55
C MET A 153 -26.58 -8.46 -19.88
N GLN A 154 -27.30 -9.51 -19.47
CA GLN A 154 -28.61 -9.36 -18.82
C GLN A 154 -28.52 -8.68 -17.45
N ARG A 155 -27.46 -8.96 -16.67
CA ARG A 155 -27.18 -8.25 -15.41
C ARG A 155 -26.84 -6.79 -15.63
N PHE A 156 -25.99 -6.48 -16.61
CA PHE A 156 -25.61 -5.11 -16.94
C PHE A 156 -26.82 -4.28 -17.40
N LEU A 157 -27.63 -4.81 -18.33
CA LEU A 157 -28.82 -4.12 -18.83
C LEU A 157 -29.88 -3.88 -17.74
N ALA A 158 -29.90 -4.63 -16.63
CA ALA A 158 -30.87 -4.42 -15.55
C ALA A 158 -30.63 -3.11 -14.78
N LYS A 159 -29.39 -2.58 -14.78
CA LYS A 159 -29.01 -1.42 -13.97
C LYS A 159 -29.76 -0.16 -14.40
N GLY A 160 -30.44 0.46 -13.44
CA GLY A 160 -31.20 1.70 -13.65
C GLY A 160 -32.43 1.56 -14.56
N ARG A 161 -32.98 0.34 -14.77
CA ARG A 161 -34.16 0.11 -15.61
C ARG A 161 -35.32 -0.54 -14.84
N THR A 162 -36.53 -0.29 -15.32
CA THR A 162 -37.74 -1.07 -15.00
C THR A 162 -37.69 -2.43 -15.71
N ARG A 163 -38.48 -3.41 -15.28
CA ARG A 163 -38.50 -4.74 -15.92
C ARG A 163 -38.96 -4.69 -17.38
N ALA A 164 -39.87 -3.78 -17.71
CA ALA A 164 -40.29 -3.53 -19.10
C ALA A 164 -39.13 -2.95 -19.93
N GLY A 165 -38.45 -1.90 -19.44
CA GLY A 165 -37.32 -1.29 -20.13
C GLY A 165 -36.11 -2.22 -20.28
N TRP A 166 -35.93 -3.17 -19.35
CA TRP A 166 -34.94 -4.24 -19.43
C TRP A 166 -35.25 -5.26 -20.54
N LEU A 167 -36.50 -5.73 -20.64
CA LEU A 167 -36.93 -6.63 -21.72
C LEU A 167 -36.72 -5.98 -23.10
N ASP A 168 -37.12 -4.72 -23.26
CA ASP A 168 -36.92 -3.97 -24.51
C ASP A 168 -35.42 -3.81 -24.84
N ALA A 169 -34.57 -3.61 -23.83
CA ALA A 169 -33.12 -3.51 -24.02
C ALA A 169 -32.49 -4.84 -24.47
N ILE A 170 -32.95 -5.98 -23.95
CA ILE A 170 -32.51 -7.31 -24.41
C ILE A 170 -32.92 -7.56 -25.86
N VAL A 171 -34.15 -7.20 -26.23
CA VAL A 171 -34.62 -7.33 -27.62
C VAL A 171 -33.73 -6.51 -28.56
N ARG A 172 -33.42 -5.25 -28.21
CA ARG A 172 -32.51 -4.41 -29.00
C ARG A 172 -31.07 -4.95 -29.03
N PHE A 173 -30.57 -5.51 -27.93
CA PHE A 173 -29.24 -6.14 -27.90
C PHE A 173 -29.18 -7.35 -28.84
N ASN A 174 -30.15 -8.26 -28.76
CA ASN A 174 -30.20 -9.42 -29.64
C ASN A 174 -30.34 -9.02 -31.12
N GLN A 175 -31.12 -7.98 -31.42
CA GLN A 175 -31.23 -7.41 -32.78
C GLN A 175 -29.90 -6.84 -33.27
N ALA A 176 -29.22 -6.03 -32.46
CA ALA A 176 -27.92 -5.46 -32.81
C ALA A 176 -26.84 -6.56 -32.97
N PHE A 177 -26.78 -7.50 -32.04
CA PHE A 177 -25.80 -8.59 -32.04
C PHE A 177 -26.01 -9.55 -33.23
N GLN A 178 -27.26 -9.79 -33.63
CA GLN A 178 -27.58 -10.47 -34.88
C GLN A 178 -27.21 -9.64 -36.11
N GLN A 179 -27.58 -8.36 -36.16
CA GLN A 179 -27.40 -7.49 -37.33
C GLN A 179 -25.92 -7.26 -37.67
N TYR A 180 -25.09 -6.95 -36.66
CA TYR A 180 -23.70 -6.56 -36.88
C TYR A 180 -22.73 -7.75 -36.79
N PHE A 181 -23.11 -8.84 -36.11
CA PHE A 181 -22.19 -9.94 -35.78
C PHE A 181 -22.77 -11.35 -35.98
N ASP A 182 -23.95 -11.52 -36.58
CA ASP A 182 -24.63 -12.81 -36.83
C ASP A 182 -24.83 -13.67 -35.57
N ASN A 183 -24.96 -13.04 -34.40
CA ASN A 183 -24.94 -13.69 -33.08
C ASN A 183 -23.65 -14.46 -32.75
N GLN A 184 -22.55 -14.18 -33.45
CA GLN A 184 -21.25 -14.80 -33.23
C GLN A 184 -20.37 -13.89 -32.37
N LEU A 185 -19.88 -14.43 -31.25
CA LEU A 185 -18.63 -13.95 -30.67
C LEU A 185 -17.48 -14.23 -31.65
N PRO A 186 -16.31 -13.57 -31.53
CA PRO A 186 -15.12 -14.04 -32.25
C PRO A 186 -14.90 -15.52 -31.95
N ASP A 187 -14.39 -16.26 -32.93
CA ASP A 187 -13.93 -17.63 -32.70
C ASP A 187 -13.02 -17.60 -31.47
N ALA A 188 -13.38 -18.35 -30.43
CA ALA A 188 -12.49 -18.58 -29.31
C ALA A 188 -11.17 -19.08 -29.91
N ARG A 189 -10.05 -18.38 -29.63
CA ARG A 189 -8.72 -18.78 -30.11
C ARG A 189 -8.62 -20.28 -29.90
N LEU A 190 -8.48 -21.05 -30.99
CA LEU A 190 -8.46 -22.51 -30.93
C LEU A 190 -7.54 -22.91 -29.77
N PRO A 191 -8.05 -23.57 -28.70
CA PRO A 191 -7.31 -23.68 -27.44
C PRO A 191 -5.90 -24.16 -27.70
N GLN A 192 -4.93 -23.24 -27.58
CA GLN A 192 -3.55 -23.61 -27.79
C GLN A 192 -3.20 -24.53 -26.61
N PRO A 193 -2.62 -25.71 -26.87
CA PRO A 193 -2.39 -26.67 -25.80
C PRO A 193 -1.47 -26.03 -24.74
N ALA A 194 -1.97 -25.95 -23.50
CA ALA A 194 -1.23 -25.44 -22.37
C ALA A 194 0.03 -26.31 -22.14
N ALA A 195 1.17 -25.81 -22.62
CA ALA A 195 2.42 -26.57 -22.70
C ALA A 195 3.66 -25.65 -22.64
N ILE A 196 3.56 -24.49 -21.98
CA ILE A 196 4.69 -23.63 -21.69
C ILE A 196 4.64 -23.20 -20.22
N SER A 197 5.14 -24.05 -19.33
CA SER A 197 5.58 -23.63 -18.00
C SER A 197 7.03 -23.15 -18.09
N GLY A 198 7.45 -22.29 -17.16
CA GLY A 198 8.84 -21.84 -17.09
C GLY A 198 9.31 -20.88 -18.19
N PHE A 199 8.41 -20.15 -18.84
CA PHE A 199 8.77 -19.21 -19.92
C PHE A 199 8.90 -17.76 -19.48
N LEU A 200 8.37 -17.40 -18.30
CA LEU A 200 8.46 -16.04 -17.75
C LEU A 200 9.78 -15.84 -17.01
N GLN A 201 10.53 -14.81 -17.41
CA GLN A 201 11.68 -14.28 -16.70
C GLN A 201 11.24 -13.13 -15.77
N ARG A 202 12.01 -12.84 -14.72
CA ARG A 202 11.79 -11.65 -13.86
C ARG A 202 11.69 -10.36 -14.70
N PRO A 203 10.68 -9.50 -14.49
CA PRO A 203 10.52 -8.26 -15.25
C PRO A 203 11.30 -7.06 -14.67
N TRP A 204 12.26 -7.30 -13.76
CA TRP A 204 13.19 -6.31 -13.19
C TRP A 204 14.61 -6.87 -13.14
N ALA A 205 15.60 -6.05 -12.76
CA ALA A 205 16.99 -6.47 -12.71
C ALA A 205 17.26 -7.43 -11.54
N ALA A 206 18.20 -8.37 -11.72
CA ALA A 206 18.62 -9.27 -10.64
C ALA A 206 19.16 -8.47 -9.45
N GLY A 207 18.74 -8.82 -8.23
CA GLY A 207 19.13 -8.11 -7.01
C GLY A 207 18.40 -6.79 -6.75
N THR A 208 17.45 -6.36 -7.59
CA THR A 208 16.52 -5.29 -7.24
C THR A 208 15.67 -5.73 -6.04
N ARG A 209 15.59 -4.90 -4.99
CA ARG A 209 14.70 -5.15 -3.86
C ARG A 209 13.25 -4.92 -4.29
N VAL A 210 12.39 -5.90 -4.01
CA VAL A 210 10.96 -5.89 -4.35
C VAL A 210 10.13 -6.20 -3.11
N VAL A 211 8.93 -5.63 -3.04
CA VAL A 211 7.89 -5.95 -2.07
C VAL A 211 6.63 -6.29 -2.86
N HIS A 212 6.04 -7.46 -2.60
CA HIS A 212 4.75 -7.87 -3.15
C HIS A 212 3.66 -7.12 -2.36
N LEU A 213 3.03 -6.10 -2.96
CA LEU A 213 2.03 -5.27 -2.29
C LEU A 213 0.63 -5.91 -2.27
N ALA A 214 0.26 -6.52 -3.39
CA ALA A 214 -1.01 -7.19 -3.58
C ALA A 214 -0.82 -8.41 -4.48
N TYR A 215 -1.50 -9.49 -4.13
CA TYR A 215 -1.44 -10.78 -4.82
C TYR A 215 -2.64 -10.95 -5.74
N PHE A 216 -2.58 -11.92 -6.66
CA PHE A 216 -3.71 -12.30 -7.48
C PHE A 216 -4.83 -12.88 -6.61
N ASP A 217 -6.04 -12.34 -6.74
CA ASP A 217 -7.21 -12.77 -5.97
C ASP A 217 -7.86 -13.99 -6.65
N HIS A 218 -7.69 -15.18 -6.07
CA HIS A 218 -8.27 -16.40 -6.61
C HIS A 218 -9.79 -16.51 -6.38
N MET A 219 -10.35 -15.70 -5.47
CA MET A 219 -11.75 -15.77 -5.05
C MET A 219 -12.64 -14.76 -5.78
N PHE A 220 -12.15 -13.56 -6.11
CA PHE A 220 -12.93 -12.55 -6.84
C PHE A 220 -12.07 -11.66 -7.75
N PRO A 221 -11.21 -12.19 -8.66
CA PRO A 221 -10.12 -11.43 -9.32
C PRO A 221 -10.49 -10.18 -10.12
N THR A 222 -11.78 -9.86 -10.30
CA THR A 222 -12.23 -8.69 -11.08
C THR A 222 -13.54 -8.04 -10.60
N VAL A 223 -13.97 -8.23 -9.33
CA VAL A 223 -15.24 -7.68 -8.82
C VAL A 223 -15.17 -7.03 -7.44
N ASP A 224 -15.00 -5.71 -7.40
CA ASP A 224 -15.32 -4.89 -6.22
C ASP A 224 -16.85 -4.78 -6.06
N THR A 225 -17.42 -5.38 -5.00
CA THR A 225 -18.84 -5.26 -4.64
C THR A 225 -19.14 -4.23 -3.55
N GLY A 226 -18.12 -3.51 -3.04
CA GLY A 226 -18.25 -2.65 -1.87
C GLY A 226 -18.18 -3.41 -0.54
N LYS A 227 -18.40 -2.67 0.56
CA LYS A 227 -17.93 -2.91 1.94
C LYS A 227 -18.47 -4.13 2.71
N ASP A 228 -19.09 -5.12 2.05
CA ASP A 228 -19.84 -6.17 2.73
C ASP A 228 -19.10 -7.54 2.70
N ASP A 229 -18.26 -7.77 3.72
CA ASP A 229 -17.90 -9.08 4.31
C ASP A 229 -17.10 -10.16 3.51
N ASN A 230 -16.29 -9.80 2.50
CA ASN A 230 -15.37 -10.75 1.83
C ASN A 230 -13.86 -10.46 2.02
N GLY A 231 -13.46 -9.78 3.09
CA GLY A 231 -12.07 -9.36 3.38
C GLY A 231 -11.05 -10.46 3.73
N TYR A 232 -11.05 -11.60 3.01
CA TYR A 232 -10.10 -12.70 3.19
C TYR A 232 -9.81 -13.40 1.85
N VAL A 233 -8.74 -12.97 1.16
CA VAL A 233 -8.19 -13.61 -0.04
C VAL A 233 -7.09 -14.58 0.37
N VAL A 234 -7.14 -15.84 -0.08
CA VAL A 234 -6.04 -16.80 0.12
C VAL A 234 -5.15 -16.81 -1.12
N ASN A 235 -3.89 -16.39 -0.99
CA ASN A 235 -2.92 -16.41 -2.09
C ASN A 235 -2.28 -17.81 -2.30
N TYR A 236 -1.35 -17.90 -3.25
CA TYR A 236 -0.53 -19.08 -3.52
C TYR A 236 0.47 -19.46 -2.41
N LEU A 237 0.42 -18.88 -1.21
CA LEU A 237 1.17 -19.33 -0.03
C LEU A 237 0.23 -19.83 1.08
N GLY A 238 -1.08 -19.91 0.83
CA GLY A 238 -2.08 -20.23 1.84
C GLY A 238 -2.34 -19.06 2.81
N GLN A 239 -1.99 -17.83 2.43
CA GLN A 239 -1.94 -16.64 3.27
C GLN A 239 -3.14 -15.70 3.02
N GLY A 240 -3.76 -15.15 4.08
CA GLY A 240 -4.78 -14.09 4.01
C GLY A 240 -4.38 -12.70 4.56
N ASN A 241 -4.28 -11.70 3.65
CA ASN A 241 -4.04 -10.23 3.76
C ASN A 241 -2.94 -9.83 2.73
N LEU A 242 -3.00 -8.80 1.88
CA LEU A 242 -3.95 -7.73 1.46
C LEU A 242 -3.82 -7.62 -0.10
N GLN A 243 -4.58 -6.85 -0.90
CA GLN A 243 -5.39 -5.65 -0.67
C GLN A 243 -6.48 -5.53 -1.76
N TYR A 244 -7.72 -5.18 -1.35
CA TYR A 244 -8.97 -5.02 -2.13
C TYR A 244 -9.43 -6.19 -3.03
N ASP A 245 -10.67 -6.63 -2.80
CA ASP A 245 -11.41 -7.61 -3.60
C ASP A 245 -11.48 -7.15 -5.07
N GLY A 246 -11.14 -8.01 -6.03
CA GLY A 246 -11.10 -7.60 -7.45
C GLY A 246 -9.72 -7.43 -8.08
N HIS A 247 -8.65 -7.97 -7.49
CA HIS A 247 -7.30 -7.80 -8.01
C HIS A 247 -6.89 -8.88 -9.03
N ASP A 248 -6.62 -8.45 -10.26
CA ASP A 248 -6.41 -9.27 -11.46
C ASP A 248 -4.95 -9.64 -11.76
N GLY A 249 -4.01 -9.24 -10.91
CA GLY A 249 -2.58 -9.44 -11.12
C GLY A 249 -1.77 -9.42 -9.84
N HIS A 250 -0.52 -9.00 -9.94
CA HIS A 250 0.43 -8.89 -8.84
C HIS A 250 1.06 -7.50 -8.82
N ASP A 251 1.00 -6.83 -7.68
CA ASP A 251 1.57 -5.50 -7.51
C ASP A 251 2.96 -5.59 -6.87
N PHE A 252 3.97 -5.11 -7.59
CA PHE A 252 5.37 -5.08 -7.15
C PHE A 252 5.82 -3.66 -6.86
N TYR A 253 6.18 -3.40 -5.60
CA TYR A 253 6.79 -2.15 -5.15
C TYR A 253 8.31 -2.27 -5.11
N PHE A 254 8.99 -1.24 -5.58
CA PHE A 254 10.44 -1.16 -5.64
C PHE A 254 10.93 -0.13 -4.63
N PRO A 255 11.11 -0.46 -3.34
CA PRO A 255 11.37 0.51 -2.29
C PRO A 255 12.67 1.31 -2.46
N ASP A 256 13.64 0.80 -3.21
CA ASP A 256 14.90 1.51 -3.50
C ASP A 256 14.72 2.57 -4.60
N GLN A 257 13.76 2.38 -5.52
CA GLN A 257 13.41 3.32 -6.57
C GLN A 257 11.92 3.19 -6.95
N PRO A 258 11.00 3.73 -6.14
CA PRO A 258 9.54 3.55 -6.31
C PRO A 258 9.04 3.89 -7.71
N ILE A 259 9.54 5.02 -8.24
CA ILE A 259 9.28 5.51 -9.59
C ILE A 259 10.62 5.49 -10.34
N GLY A 260 10.63 4.86 -11.50
CA GLY A 260 11.79 4.82 -12.39
C GLY A 260 12.59 3.51 -12.40
N THR A 261 12.25 2.50 -11.58
CA THR A 261 12.88 1.16 -11.68
C THR A 261 12.64 0.61 -13.08
N TYR A 262 13.68 0.16 -13.77
CA TYR A 262 13.55 -0.37 -15.12
C TYR A 262 12.75 -1.68 -15.17
N ILE A 263 11.71 -1.69 -16.00
CA ILE A 263 10.83 -2.83 -16.23
C ILE A 263 11.15 -3.43 -17.61
N TYR A 264 11.32 -4.74 -17.62
CA TYR A 264 11.70 -5.55 -18.77
C TYR A 264 10.57 -6.51 -19.15
N ALA A 265 10.52 -6.90 -20.43
CA ALA A 265 9.61 -7.94 -20.89
C ALA A 265 9.97 -9.29 -20.23
N ALA A 266 9.01 -9.91 -19.55
CA ALA A 266 9.19 -11.23 -18.93
C ALA A 266 9.41 -12.34 -19.98
N ALA A 267 8.82 -12.21 -21.17
CA ALA A 267 8.94 -13.17 -22.25
C ALA A 267 9.00 -12.49 -23.64
N ALA A 268 9.46 -13.22 -24.65
CA ALA A 268 9.48 -12.74 -26.03
C ALA A 268 8.08 -12.71 -26.64
N GLY A 269 7.79 -11.71 -27.49
CA GLY A 269 6.45 -11.53 -28.05
C GLY A 269 6.29 -10.24 -28.85
N ILE A 270 5.04 -9.85 -29.09
CA ILE A 270 4.65 -8.59 -29.72
C ILE A 270 4.08 -7.66 -28.64
N ALA A 271 4.78 -6.57 -28.35
CA ALA A 271 4.43 -5.62 -27.31
C ALA A 271 3.67 -4.41 -27.87
N HIS A 272 2.55 -4.06 -27.24
CA HIS A 272 1.75 -2.88 -27.56
C HIS A 272 1.76 -1.94 -26.35
N ALA A 273 1.86 -0.64 -26.59
CA ALA A 273 1.91 0.38 -25.55
C ALA A 273 0.69 1.32 -25.65
N SER A 274 0.08 1.66 -24.51
CA SER A 274 -1.09 2.55 -24.45
C SER A 274 -1.03 3.48 -23.24
N THR A 275 -1.56 4.70 -23.41
CA THR A 275 -1.69 5.71 -22.35
C THR A 275 -3.10 5.81 -21.75
N HIS A 276 -4.08 5.11 -22.33
CA HIS A 276 -5.51 5.31 -22.05
C HIS A 276 -5.92 5.15 -20.58
N ARG A 277 -5.15 4.38 -19.78
CA ARG A 277 -5.43 4.10 -18.37
C ARG A 277 -4.21 4.37 -17.48
N GLY A 278 -3.38 5.34 -17.88
CA GLY A 278 -1.98 5.40 -17.48
C GLY A 278 -1.10 4.67 -18.50
N ASN A 279 0.21 4.75 -18.33
CA ASN A 279 1.13 4.10 -19.26
C ASN A 279 1.17 2.60 -18.95
N GLY A 280 0.80 1.79 -19.93
CA GLY A 280 0.94 0.35 -19.84
C GLY A 280 1.43 -0.29 -21.12
N VAL A 281 2.01 -1.46 -20.95
CA VAL A 281 2.43 -2.35 -22.05
C VAL A 281 1.72 -3.68 -21.85
N TRP A 282 1.22 -4.28 -22.92
CA TRP A 282 0.92 -5.72 -22.93
C TRP A 282 1.70 -6.40 -24.03
N ILE A 283 2.05 -7.67 -23.83
CA ILE A 283 2.89 -8.44 -24.74
C ILE A 283 2.17 -9.73 -25.10
N GLU A 284 1.82 -9.90 -26.36
CA GLU A 284 1.28 -11.15 -26.88
C GLU A 284 2.40 -12.18 -27.09
N HIS A 285 2.23 -13.37 -26.52
CA HIS A 285 3.20 -14.46 -26.55
C HIS A 285 2.70 -15.66 -27.37
N PRO A 286 3.61 -16.54 -27.85
CA PRO A 286 3.25 -17.87 -28.31
C PRO A 286 2.45 -18.64 -27.25
N GLY A 287 1.61 -19.59 -27.67
CA GLY A 287 0.71 -20.31 -26.77
C GLY A 287 -0.57 -19.56 -26.44
N GLY A 288 -0.77 -18.32 -26.92
CA GLY A 288 -1.96 -17.54 -26.61
C GLY A 288 -1.93 -16.85 -25.25
N TYR A 289 -0.75 -16.80 -24.61
CA TYR A 289 -0.51 -16.02 -23.40
C TYR A 289 -0.35 -14.53 -23.69
N VAL A 290 -0.70 -13.68 -22.73
CA VAL A 290 -0.42 -12.24 -22.72
C VAL A 290 0.11 -11.86 -21.35
N THR A 291 1.24 -11.15 -21.29
CA THR A 291 1.67 -10.46 -20.05
C THR A 291 1.32 -8.99 -20.11
N VAL A 292 0.90 -8.41 -18.99
CA VAL A 292 0.41 -7.02 -18.90
C VAL A 292 1.19 -6.29 -17.81
N TYR A 293 1.60 -5.05 -18.07
CA TYR A 293 2.44 -4.21 -17.23
C TYR A 293 1.81 -2.82 -17.14
N TRP A 294 1.16 -2.50 -16.03
CA TRP A 294 0.49 -1.21 -15.83
C TRP A 294 1.28 -0.24 -14.95
N HIS A 295 0.79 1.01 -14.89
CA HIS A 295 1.23 2.08 -14.00
C HIS A 295 2.66 2.61 -14.24
N LEU A 296 3.23 2.34 -15.40
CA LEU A 296 4.60 2.75 -15.75
C LEU A 296 4.77 4.27 -15.69
N ASP A 297 5.94 4.77 -15.27
CA ASP A 297 6.27 6.20 -15.35
C ASP A 297 6.55 6.62 -16.79
N LYS A 298 7.32 5.81 -17.53
CA LYS A 298 7.76 6.08 -18.90
C LYS A 298 7.85 4.81 -19.72
N PHE A 299 7.56 4.91 -21.01
CA PHE A 299 7.86 3.86 -21.99
C PHE A 299 9.34 3.85 -22.37
N ALA A 300 9.85 2.67 -22.72
CA ALA A 300 11.12 2.54 -23.41
C ALA A 300 11.09 3.21 -24.79
N LYS A 301 12.24 3.72 -25.24
CA LYS A 301 12.39 4.46 -26.51
C LYS A 301 11.89 3.68 -27.74
N LYS A 302 11.81 2.35 -27.68
CA LYS A 302 11.33 1.47 -28.75
C LYS A 302 9.85 1.67 -29.12
N PHE A 303 9.02 2.22 -28.21
CA PHE A 303 7.61 2.51 -28.48
C PHE A 303 7.37 3.90 -29.11
N ARG A 304 8.43 4.68 -29.37
CA ARG A 304 8.28 6.04 -29.90
C ARG A 304 7.64 6.03 -31.30
N GLY A 305 6.40 6.49 -31.37
CA GLY A 305 5.60 6.53 -32.61
C GLY A 305 4.60 5.37 -32.73
N GLU A 306 4.66 4.39 -31.82
CA GLU A 306 3.81 3.18 -31.83
C GLU A 306 2.78 3.18 -30.68
N VAL A 307 2.95 4.03 -29.66
CA VAL A 307 2.02 4.21 -28.53
C VAL A 307 0.61 4.60 -29.04
N ASP A 308 -0.42 3.90 -28.55
CA ASP A 308 -1.84 4.07 -28.88
C ASP A 308 -2.18 3.89 -30.38
N THR A 309 -1.27 3.40 -31.21
CA THR A 309 -1.50 3.19 -32.67
C THR A 309 -2.07 1.82 -33.03
N GLY A 310 -2.16 0.89 -32.07
CA GLY A 310 -2.46 -0.52 -32.30
C GLY A 310 -1.29 -1.34 -32.89
N ALA A 311 -0.29 -0.70 -33.49
CA ALA A 311 0.89 -1.38 -34.03
C ALA A 311 1.73 -2.00 -32.91
N GLY A 312 2.19 -3.23 -33.15
CA GLY A 312 2.94 -4.02 -32.18
C GLY A 312 4.45 -3.99 -32.43
N VAL A 313 5.22 -3.84 -31.35
CA VAL A 313 6.69 -3.80 -31.36
C VAL A 313 7.24 -5.17 -30.94
N PRO A 314 8.07 -5.86 -31.75
CA PRO A 314 8.66 -7.13 -31.33
C PRO A 314 9.65 -6.93 -30.18
N VAL A 315 9.56 -7.80 -29.16
CA VAL A 315 10.42 -7.78 -27.97
C VAL A 315 10.95 -9.16 -27.62
N ARG A 316 12.10 -9.21 -26.96
CA ARG A 316 12.68 -10.41 -26.33
C ARG A 316 12.53 -10.36 -24.82
N ALA A 317 12.60 -11.51 -24.16
CA ALA A 317 12.76 -11.55 -22.70
C ALA A 317 13.98 -10.72 -22.28
N GLY A 318 13.83 -9.88 -21.24
CA GLY A 318 14.89 -8.97 -20.78
C GLY A 318 15.02 -7.67 -21.60
N ASP A 319 14.22 -7.44 -22.64
CA ASP A 319 14.18 -6.13 -23.31
C ASP A 319 13.51 -5.08 -22.41
N LEU A 320 14.11 -3.88 -22.29
CA LEU A 320 13.49 -2.76 -21.59
C LEU A 320 12.18 -2.36 -22.28
N ILE A 321 11.08 -2.33 -21.52
CA ILE A 321 9.75 -1.88 -21.99
C ILE A 321 9.30 -0.58 -21.33
N GLY A 322 9.79 -0.27 -20.13
CA GLY A 322 9.49 0.99 -19.45
C GLY A 322 10.15 1.11 -18.09
N SER A 323 9.54 1.91 -17.21
CA SER A 323 9.96 2.02 -15.81
C SER A 323 8.76 2.07 -14.87
N SER A 324 8.91 1.57 -13.64
CA SER A 324 7.88 1.59 -12.59
C SER A 324 7.37 3.01 -12.34
N GLY A 325 6.13 3.15 -11.89
CA GLY A 325 5.53 4.46 -11.73
C GLY A 325 4.25 4.47 -10.91
N LYS A 326 3.45 5.50 -11.17
CA LYS A 326 2.17 5.76 -10.50
C LYS A 326 1.18 6.43 -11.46
N THR A 327 1.17 5.99 -12.73
CA THR A 327 0.29 6.58 -13.75
C THR A 327 -1.04 5.84 -13.84
N GLY A 328 -2.09 6.54 -14.24
CA GLY A 328 -3.44 5.96 -14.30
C GLY A 328 -4.13 5.92 -12.94
N PHE A 329 -4.90 4.85 -12.69
CA PHE A 329 -5.81 4.74 -11.55
C PHE A 329 -5.14 4.33 -10.21
N VAL A 330 -3.87 4.68 -9.98
CA VAL A 330 -3.15 4.28 -8.76
C VAL A 330 -3.53 5.13 -7.54
N VAL A 331 -4.34 4.55 -6.66
CA VAL A 331 -4.64 5.10 -5.33
C VAL A 331 -3.72 4.47 -4.28
N GLY A 332 -2.51 5.02 -4.11
CA GLY A 332 -1.58 4.53 -3.08
C GLY A 332 -0.09 4.69 -3.44
N THR A 333 0.70 3.68 -3.09
CA THR A 333 2.14 3.59 -3.35
C THR A 333 2.42 3.34 -4.85
N PRO A 334 3.46 3.93 -5.46
CA PRO A 334 3.92 3.55 -6.80
C PRO A 334 4.24 2.05 -6.89
N HIS A 335 3.83 1.38 -7.97
CA HIS A 335 4.07 -0.05 -8.18
C HIS A 335 4.08 -0.41 -9.68
N LEU A 336 4.59 -1.59 -10.01
CA LEU A 336 4.27 -2.29 -11.24
C LEU A 336 3.12 -3.25 -10.93
N HIS A 337 1.98 -3.08 -11.60
CA HIS A 337 0.97 -4.12 -11.67
C HIS A 337 1.32 -5.06 -12.83
N PHE A 338 1.42 -6.36 -12.55
CA PHE A 338 1.78 -7.41 -13.49
C PHE A 338 0.72 -8.51 -13.52
N GLU A 339 0.11 -8.72 -14.68
CA GLU A 339 -0.94 -9.72 -14.89
C GLU A 339 -0.55 -10.68 -16.02
N VAL A 340 -1.01 -11.93 -15.92
CA VAL A 340 -0.89 -12.94 -16.98
C VAL A 340 -2.27 -13.44 -17.39
N ARG A 341 -2.46 -13.56 -18.70
CA ARG A 341 -3.70 -14.05 -19.31
C ARG A 341 -3.40 -15.16 -20.30
N HIS A 342 -4.32 -16.10 -20.44
CA HIS A 342 -4.28 -17.15 -21.46
C HIS A 342 -5.65 -17.22 -22.15
N ASN A 343 -5.68 -17.13 -23.48
CA ASN A 343 -6.91 -17.16 -24.29
C ASN A 343 -8.02 -16.17 -23.83
N GLY A 344 -7.64 -15.02 -23.27
CA GLY A 344 -8.57 -13.99 -22.79
C GLY A 344 -9.01 -14.12 -21.32
N LYS A 345 -8.62 -15.20 -20.66
CA LYS A 345 -8.86 -15.45 -19.23
C LYS A 345 -7.61 -15.13 -18.40
N GLN A 346 -7.78 -14.80 -17.13
CA GLN A 346 -6.67 -14.64 -16.19
C GLN A 346 -6.07 -15.98 -15.79
N VAL A 347 -4.80 -15.98 -15.39
CA VAL A 347 -4.12 -17.12 -14.76
C VAL A 347 -3.09 -16.58 -13.78
N ASP A 348 -3.10 -17.06 -12.52
CA ASP A 348 -2.00 -16.76 -11.59
C ASP A 348 -0.73 -17.50 -12.10
N PRO A 349 0.37 -16.78 -12.43
CA PRO A 349 1.64 -17.37 -12.89
C PRO A 349 2.47 -18.06 -11.79
N TYR A 350 2.07 -17.95 -10.52
CA TYR A 350 2.64 -18.66 -9.37
C TYR A 350 1.91 -19.99 -9.08
N GLY A 351 0.68 -20.17 -9.56
CA GLY A 351 -0.08 -21.41 -9.36
C GLY A 351 -0.82 -21.49 -8.02
N TRP A 352 -1.58 -22.57 -7.80
CA TRP A 352 -2.44 -22.72 -6.62
C TRP A 352 -1.80 -23.58 -5.51
N PHE A 353 -1.87 -23.10 -4.26
CA PHE A 353 -1.33 -23.79 -3.07
C PHE A 353 -2.34 -23.87 -1.90
N GLY A 354 -3.55 -23.31 -2.04
CA GLY A 354 -4.56 -23.41 -1.00
C GLY A 354 -5.09 -24.85 -0.84
N ALA A 355 -5.76 -25.12 0.28
CA ALA A 355 -6.29 -26.45 0.57
C ALA A 355 -7.52 -26.78 -0.29
N GLY A 356 -7.35 -27.64 -1.30
CA GLY A 356 -8.42 -28.12 -2.17
C GLY A 356 -8.19 -27.80 -3.65
N ASP A 357 -9.24 -27.96 -4.46
CA ASP A 357 -9.21 -27.61 -5.88
C ASP A 357 -9.04 -26.09 -6.06
N ASP A 358 -8.32 -25.68 -7.11
CA ASP A 358 -8.10 -24.27 -7.45
C ASP A 358 -9.42 -23.53 -7.69
N PRO A 359 -9.76 -22.51 -6.86
CA PRO A 359 -10.97 -21.71 -7.02
C PRO A 359 -11.09 -21.11 -8.42
N CYS A 360 -10.00 -20.65 -9.03
CA CYS A 360 -10.03 -19.94 -10.32
C CYS A 360 -10.65 -20.79 -11.44
N SER A 361 -10.52 -22.11 -11.38
CA SER A 361 -11.17 -23.05 -12.32
C SER A 361 -12.71 -22.98 -12.32
N GLN A 362 -13.33 -22.41 -11.28
CA GLN A 362 -14.77 -22.23 -11.13
C GLN A 362 -15.31 -20.95 -11.81
N TYR A 363 -14.41 -20.05 -12.26
CA TYR A 363 -14.73 -18.71 -12.77
C TYR A 363 -14.61 -18.74 -14.29
N ALA A 364 -15.67 -18.34 -15.01
CA ALA A 364 -15.63 -18.38 -16.48
C ALA A 364 -14.48 -17.53 -17.08
N ALA A 365 -14.03 -16.52 -16.35
CA ALA A 365 -13.01 -15.57 -16.77
C ALA A 365 -11.58 -15.85 -16.23
N CYS A 366 -11.39 -16.94 -15.47
CA CYS A 366 -10.08 -17.41 -15.01
C CYS A 366 -9.79 -18.82 -15.56
N GLU A 367 -8.52 -19.18 -15.66
CA GLU A 367 -8.05 -20.55 -15.89
C GLU A 367 -7.33 -21.09 -14.65
N ALA A 368 -7.04 -22.40 -14.64
CA ALA A 368 -6.29 -23.01 -13.56
C ALA A 368 -4.90 -22.37 -13.43
N SER A 369 -4.66 -21.83 -12.25
CA SER A 369 -3.42 -21.21 -11.77
C SER A 369 -2.25 -22.13 -12.05
N THR A 370 -1.23 -21.63 -12.72
CA THR A 370 -0.14 -22.45 -13.28
C THR A 370 1.20 -21.79 -12.98
N TRP A 371 2.21 -22.57 -12.57
CA TRP A 371 3.58 -22.07 -12.44
C TRP A 371 4.18 -21.76 -13.84
N LEU A 372 4.31 -20.48 -14.17
CA LEU A 372 4.80 -19.99 -15.47
C LEU A 372 6.22 -19.40 -15.43
N TRP A 373 6.77 -19.14 -14.24
CA TRP A 373 8.12 -18.60 -14.02
C TRP A 373 9.23 -19.60 -14.28
N ASP A 374 10.33 -19.15 -14.89
CA ASP A 374 11.51 -19.96 -15.16
C ASP A 374 12.07 -20.61 -13.88
N ALA A 375 12.37 -21.90 -13.93
CA ALA A 375 12.83 -22.67 -12.78
C ALA A 375 14.17 -22.17 -12.18
N SER A 376 14.95 -21.40 -12.94
CA SER A 376 16.19 -20.76 -12.45
C SER A 376 15.92 -19.60 -11.49
N LEU A 377 14.69 -19.06 -11.45
CA LEU A 377 14.25 -18.06 -10.49
C LEU A 377 13.82 -18.66 -9.15
N ALA A 378 13.79 -20.00 -9.01
CA ALA A 378 13.36 -20.67 -7.79
C ALA A 378 14.23 -20.27 -6.58
N GLY A 379 13.64 -19.57 -5.62
CA GLY A 379 14.33 -19.05 -4.43
C GLY A 379 14.89 -17.63 -4.59
N GLU A 380 14.69 -16.97 -5.74
CA GLU A 380 14.83 -15.52 -5.83
C GLU A 380 13.54 -14.84 -5.35
N PHE A 381 13.60 -14.16 -4.20
CA PHE A 381 12.41 -13.52 -3.61
C PHE A 381 11.27 -14.56 -3.43
N ASP A 382 10.04 -14.16 -3.69
CA ASP A 382 8.79 -14.91 -3.61
C ASP A 382 8.58 -15.88 -4.82
N LEU A 383 9.55 -15.96 -5.74
CA LEU A 383 9.48 -16.87 -6.88
C LEU A 383 9.88 -18.29 -6.43
N THR A 384 8.92 -19.03 -5.90
CA THR A 384 9.09 -20.45 -5.52
C THR A 384 7.99 -21.33 -6.13
N PRO A 385 8.34 -22.38 -6.91
CA PRO A 385 7.33 -23.31 -7.43
C PRO A 385 6.61 -24.10 -6.33
N PRO A 386 5.30 -24.37 -6.46
CA PRO A 386 4.59 -25.25 -5.54
C PRO A 386 5.25 -26.64 -5.43
N GLY A 387 5.51 -27.06 -4.20
CA GLY A 387 6.18 -28.34 -3.90
C GLY A 387 7.71 -28.32 -3.99
N ALA A 388 8.35 -27.18 -4.26
CA ALA A 388 9.82 -27.08 -4.23
C ALA A 388 10.35 -27.19 -2.79
N ALA A 389 11.19 -28.19 -2.53
CA ALA A 389 11.85 -28.36 -1.23
C ALA A 389 12.62 -27.09 -0.83
N ALA A 390 12.52 -26.72 0.45
CA ALA A 390 13.29 -25.62 1.00
C ALA A 390 14.80 -25.93 0.91
N PRO A 391 15.67 -24.90 0.75
CA PRO A 391 17.07 -25.03 1.14
C PRO A 391 17.17 -25.54 2.60
N PRO A 392 18.23 -26.27 2.97
CA PRO A 392 18.43 -26.66 4.37
C PRO A 392 18.64 -25.42 5.24
N ASP A 393 17.59 -25.03 5.97
CA ASP A 393 17.66 -24.02 7.02
C ASP A 393 17.37 -24.66 8.39
N HIS A 394 18.12 -24.23 9.39
CA HIS A 394 18.09 -24.68 10.77
C HIS A 394 18.07 -23.50 11.76
N ALA A 395 18.17 -22.26 11.26
CA ALA A 395 17.98 -21.06 12.06
C ALA A 395 16.48 -20.76 12.12
N PRO A 396 15.90 -20.51 13.31
CA PRO A 396 14.52 -20.07 13.40
C PRO A 396 14.42 -18.53 13.24
N PRO A 397 13.31 -17.99 12.71
CA PRO A 397 13.18 -16.56 12.44
C PRO A 397 13.45 -15.67 13.66
N GLN A 398 14.13 -14.55 13.46
CA GLN A 398 14.22 -13.50 14.49
C GLN A 398 12.89 -12.75 14.55
N VAL A 399 12.38 -12.47 15.75
CA VAL A 399 11.13 -11.71 15.93
C VAL A 399 11.15 -10.82 17.17
N LEU A 400 10.64 -9.60 17.02
CA LEU A 400 10.37 -8.64 18.09
C LEU A 400 8.86 -8.27 18.04
N LEU A 401 8.28 -8.03 19.21
CA LEU A 401 6.85 -7.72 19.37
C LEU A 401 6.68 -6.45 20.23
N SER A 402 6.00 -5.45 19.66
CA SER A 402 5.65 -4.20 20.31
C SER A 402 4.13 -4.03 20.39
N LEU A 403 3.59 -3.67 21.56
CA LEU A 403 2.15 -3.49 21.80
C LEU A 403 1.79 -2.02 22.02
N ASN A 404 0.84 -1.49 21.26
CA ASN A 404 0.37 -0.09 21.38
C ASN A 404 1.53 0.93 21.56
N PRO A 405 2.49 0.98 20.61
CA PRO A 405 3.59 1.94 20.68
C PRO A 405 3.07 3.39 20.69
N PRO A 406 3.82 4.35 21.27
CA PRO A 406 3.44 5.76 21.28
C PRO A 406 3.27 6.30 19.84
N GLY A 407 2.12 6.89 19.53
CA GLY A 407 1.80 7.32 18.16
C GLY A 407 2.65 8.48 17.61
N ASP A 408 3.47 9.12 18.43
CA ASP A 408 4.46 10.13 18.01
C ASP A 408 5.88 9.57 17.86
N LEU A 409 6.12 8.31 18.23
CA LEU A 409 7.36 7.57 17.99
C LEU A 409 7.19 6.76 16.69
N LEU A 410 7.98 7.09 15.67
CA LEU A 410 7.91 6.47 14.35
C LEU A 410 8.87 5.29 14.20
N PHE A 411 10.01 5.35 14.88
CA PHE A 411 11.06 4.33 14.83
C PHE A 411 11.74 4.17 16.18
N LEU A 412 12.09 2.94 16.55
CA LEU A 412 12.89 2.61 17.73
C LEU A 412 13.76 1.38 17.45
N ASN A 413 15.06 1.47 17.73
CA ASN A 413 15.99 0.34 17.67
C ASN A 413 16.98 0.37 18.85
N HIS A 414 16.98 -0.68 19.68
CA HIS A 414 17.93 -0.87 20.79
C HIS A 414 19.22 -1.61 20.40
N PHE A 415 19.28 -2.25 19.23
CA PHE A 415 20.45 -2.98 18.73
C PHE A 415 20.95 -4.17 19.59
N ASP A 416 20.10 -4.74 20.44
CA ASP A 416 20.42 -5.92 21.27
C ASP A 416 20.66 -7.19 20.44
N GLY A 417 21.87 -7.33 19.90
CA GLY A 417 22.31 -8.49 19.12
C GLY A 417 21.63 -8.64 17.75
N SER A 418 20.80 -7.68 17.33
CA SER A 418 20.03 -7.72 16.08
C SER A 418 19.97 -6.33 15.43
N PRO A 419 19.95 -6.22 14.09
CA PRO A 419 19.72 -4.96 13.41
C PRO A 419 18.21 -4.65 13.28
N LEU A 420 17.32 -5.58 13.64
CA LEU A 420 15.87 -5.40 13.55
C LEU A 420 15.38 -4.32 14.52
N PRO A 421 14.61 -3.31 14.05
CA PRO A 421 14.03 -2.32 14.93
C PRO A 421 12.87 -2.92 15.74
N GLN A 422 12.63 -2.44 16.95
CA GLN A 422 11.40 -2.74 17.71
C GLN A 422 10.17 -1.99 17.14
N LEU A 423 10.39 -0.88 16.42
CA LEU A 423 9.34 -0.08 15.79
C LEU A 423 9.88 0.61 14.52
N GLY A 424 9.05 0.69 13.47
CA GLY A 424 9.37 1.37 12.22
C GLY A 424 9.37 0.45 10.99
N ALA A 425 9.05 0.98 9.82
CA ALA A 425 8.91 0.22 8.58
C ALA A 425 10.25 -0.22 7.98
N GLY A 426 10.27 -1.45 7.46
CA GLY A 426 11.37 -2.00 6.65
C GLY A 426 12.54 -2.59 7.46
N ALA A 427 13.07 -3.70 6.96
CA ALA A 427 14.29 -4.31 7.49
C ALA A 427 15.51 -3.39 7.32
N ALA A 428 16.47 -3.52 8.24
CA ALA A 428 17.75 -2.85 8.13
C ALA A 428 18.51 -3.31 6.87
N THR A 429 19.02 -2.36 6.10
CA THR A 429 19.98 -2.65 5.03
C THR A 429 21.37 -2.80 5.65
N ALA A 430 21.69 -4.01 6.08
CA ALA A 430 22.99 -4.37 6.63
C ALA A 430 24.01 -4.70 5.52
N GLY A 431 25.29 -4.38 5.76
CA GLY A 431 26.42 -4.79 4.93
C GLY A 431 27.11 -6.04 5.49
N SER A 432 28.45 -6.05 5.46
CA SER A 432 29.25 -6.99 6.27
C SER A 432 28.75 -7.02 7.72
N PRO A 433 28.85 -8.16 8.44
CA PRO A 433 28.25 -8.33 9.77
C PRO A 433 28.53 -7.16 10.71
N ILE A 434 27.47 -6.66 11.35
CA ILE A 434 27.55 -5.64 12.39
C ILE A 434 27.99 -6.31 13.69
N GLU A 435 28.94 -5.70 14.40
CA GLU A 435 29.34 -6.13 15.73
C GLU A 435 28.44 -5.47 16.78
N TYR A 436 28.12 -6.21 17.85
CA TYR A 436 27.22 -5.77 18.91
C TYR A 436 27.93 -5.74 20.30
N PRO A 437 28.89 -4.83 20.53
CA PRO A 437 29.51 -4.66 21.84
C PRO A 437 28.55 -4.03 22.88
N ASP A 438 28.89 -4.16 24.16
CA ASP A 438 28.15 -3.54 25.27
C ASP A 438 27.99 -2.01 25.08
N ALA A 439 26.79 -1.51 25.38
CA ALA A 439 26.41 -0.10 25.24
C ALA A 439 25.63 0.43 26.46
N ARG A 440 24.70 1.37 26.27
CA ARG A 440 23.96 2.05 27.34
C ARG A 440 22.90 1.16 27.97
N PHE A 441 22.13 0.44 27.15
CA PHE A 441 20.94 -0.30 27.58
C PHE A 441 20.97 -1.80 27.23
N GLY A 442 22.15 -2.30 26.82
CA GLY A 442 22.35 -3.68 26.42
C GLY A 442 23.54 -3.75 25.47
N GLN A 443 23.32 -4.19 24.24
CA GLN A 443 24.32 -4.15 23.17
C GLN A 443 24.01 -3.05 22.16
N GLY A 444 25.03 -2.40 21.61
CA GLY A 444 24.88 -1.36 20.60
C GLY A 444 25.50 -1.77 19.26
N ALA A 445 24.99 -1.26 18.14
CA ALA A 445 25.53 -1.56 16.81
C ALA A 445 26.83 -0.78 16.54
N HIS A 446 27.95 -1.47 16.37
CA HIS A 446 29.23 -0.88 16.02
C HIS A 446 29.38 -0.74 14.50
N VAL A 447 29.54 0.50 14.02
CA VAL A 447 29.63 0.81 12.58
C VAL A 447 31.05 1.26 12.23
N ALA A 448 31.88 0.28 11.84
CA ALA A 448 33.27 0.48 11.45
C ALA A 448 33.60 -0.17 10.10
N GLY A 449 34.65 0.33 9.42
CA GLY A 449 35.15 -0.23 8.16
C GLY A 449 34.07 -0.43 7.09
N ALA A 450 33.90 -1.68 6.66
CA ALA A 450 32.92 -2.07 5.64
C ALA A 450 31.49 -2.33 6.18
N ALA A 451 31.30 -2.37 7.51
CA ALA A 451 30.01 -2.68 8.11
C ALA A 451 29.02 -1.54 7.87
N ARG A 452 27.91 -1.82 7.19
CA ARG A 452 26.86 -0.86 6.82
C ARG A 452 25.61 -1.14 7.63
N LEU A 453 24.93 -0.08 8.06
CA LEU A 453 23.65 -0.15 8.75
C LEU A 453 22.81 1.05 8.31
N ALA A 454 21.72 0.79 7.59
CA ALA A 454 20.83 1.83 7.11
C ALA A 454 19.35 1.42 7.25
N PHE A 455 18.48 2.39 7.48
CA PHE A 455 17.04 2.20 7.66
C PHE A 455 16.25 2.96 6.61
N ALA A 456 15.06 2.50 6.26
CA ALA A 456 14.18 3.24 5.37
C ALA A 456 13.79 4.59 6.00
N THR A 457 13.75 5.67 5.21
CA THR A 457 13.22 6.98 5.65
C THR A 457 11.69 7.01 5.55
N ALA A 458 11.12 6.33 4.55
CA ALA A 458 9.68 6.21 4.35
C ALA A 458 9.01 5.61 5.60
N ALA A 459 7.90 6.22 6.03
CA ALA A 459 7.17 5.97 7.29
C ALA A 459 7.95 6.19 8.61
N ASN A 460 9.27 6.11 8.62
CA ASN A 460 10.10 6.29 9.82
C ASN A 460 10.48 7.75 10.12
N LEU A 461 10.42 8.64 9.12
CA LEU A 461 10.91 10.02 9.23
C LEU A 461 9.88 11.03 8.72
N ASN A 462 9.48 11.97 9.58
CA ASN A 462 8.62 13.11 9.21
C ASN A 462 9.48 14.36 8.93
N LEU A 463 9.52 14.81 7.68
CA LEU A 463 10.33 15.97 7.26
C LEU A 463 9.68 17.34 7.53
N ASP A 464 8.43 17.39 7.98
CA ASP A 464 7.78 18.64 8.38
C ASP A 464 8.04 19.00 9.84
N ALA A 465 8.08 18.00 10.73
CA ALA A 465 8.58 18.15 12.08
C ALA A 465 9.07 16.81 12.62
N GLY A 466 10.17 16.80 13.36
CA GLY A 466 10.71 15.56 13.88
C GLY A 466 11.87 15.75 14.85
N THR A 467 12.24 14.64 15.49
CA THR A 467 13.43 14.55 16.34
C THR A 467 14.07 13.18 16.17
N ILE A 468 15.37 13.12 15.90
CA ILE A 468 16.16 11.89 16.00
C ILE A 468 16.99 12.01 17.27
N ALA A 469 16.88 11.03 18.17
CA ALA A 469 17.65 10.92 19.41
C ALA A 469 18.30 9.53 19.48
N PHE A 470 19.55 9.47 19.96
CA PHE A 470 20.29 8.21 20.10
C PHE A 470 21.47 8.38 21.06
N TRP A 471 21.93 7.26 21.61
CA TRP A 471 23.22 7.18 22.27
C TRP A 471 24.30 6.77 21.27
N ALA A 472 25.47 7.38 21.37
CA ALA A 472 26.65 6.92 20.63
C ALA A 472 27.91 6.93 21.50
N GLN A 473 28.67 5.85 21.42
CA GLN A 473 30.04 5.77 21.92
C GLN A 473 30.94 6.54 20.96
N VAL A 474 31.37 7.73 21.36
CA VAL A 474 32.39 8.53 20.68
C VAL A 474 33.72 7.79 20.80
N PRO A 475 34.39 7.44 19.67
CA PRO A 475 35.64 6.70 19.70
C PRO A 475 36.80 7.56 20.20
N GLU A 476 37.84 6.92 20.74
CA GLU A 476 39.08 7.60 21.15
C GLU A 476 39.81 8.23 19.94
N HIS A 477 39.77 7.53 18.81
CA HIS A 477 40.39 7.95 17.56
C HIS A 477 39.36 7.87 16.43
N TRP A 478 39.08 9.01 15.81
CA TRP A 478 38.21 9.09 14.63
C TRP A 478 38.94 8.60 13.37
N PRO A 479 38.30 7.81 12.50
CA PRO A 479 38.87 7.45 11.20
C PRO A 479 39.19 8.68 10.33
N GLU A 480 40.31 8.63 9.63
CA GLU A 480 40.65 9.63 8.60
C GLU A 480 39.67 9.54 7.43
N THR A 481 39.15 10.68 6.99
CA THR A 481 38.23 10.76 5.85
C THR A 481 38.68 11.82 4.85
N LYS A 482 38.48 11.55 3.55
CA LYS A 482 38.96 12.41 2.45
C LYS A 482 38.44 13.86 2.50
N ASN A 483 37.35 14.09 3.22
CA ASN A 483 36.65 15.36 3.36
C ASN A 483 36.69 15.92 4.79
N ASN A 484 37.49 15.34 5.71
CA ASN A 484 37.59 15.76 7.11
C ASN A 484 36.24 15.75 7.86
N ARG A 485 35.34 14.82 7.50
CA ARG A 485 34.00 14.65 8.08
C ARG A 485 33.78 13.23 8.56
N GLN A 486 33.25 13.04 9.76
CA GLN A 486 32.79 11.76 10.28
C GLN A 486 31.28 11.84 10.55
N TYR A 487 30.48 11.03 9.88
CA TYR A 487 29.02 11.10 9.96
C TYR A 487 28.50 10.14 11.04
N LEU A 488 27.68 10.64 11.98
CA LEU A 488 26.93 9.78 12.90
C LEU A 488 25.64 9.28 12.25
N LEU A 489 24.99 10.12 11.45
CA LEU A 489 23.90 9.71 10.55
C LEU A 489 23.81 10.62 9.33
N ALA A 490 23.24 10.09 8.24
CA ALA A 490 22.92 10.85 7.04
C ALA A 490 21.73 10.25 6.28
N ALA A 491 20.82 11.11 5.83
CA ALA A 491 19.87 10.83 4.76
C ALA A 491 20.03 11.91 3.69
N SER A 492 20.13 11.52 2.43
CA SER A 492 20.25 12.45 1.30
C SER A 492 19.56 11.91 0.05
N ALA A 493 18.75 12.76 -0.59
CA ALA A 493 18.10 12.44 -1.87
C ALA A 493 19.09 12.34 -3.04
N HIS A 494 20.22 13.06 -2.93
CA HIS A 494 21.21 13.23 -3.99
C HIS A 494 22.64 13.00 -3.43
N ALA A 495 22.83 11.90 -2.70
CA ALA A 495 24.07 11.57 -1.97
C ALA A 495 25.33 11.50 -2.86
N ASP A 496 25.15 11.20 -4.16
CA ASP A 496 26.20 11.03 -5.16
C ASP A 496 26.44 12.26 -6.05
N GLU A 497 25.58 13.30 -5.96
CA GLU A 497 25.66 14.50 -6.81
C GLU A 497 26.70 15.53 -6.30
N GLY A 498 27.97 15.12 -6.30
CA GLY A 498 29.07 16.02 -5.98
C GLY A 498 29.23 17.16 -7.01
N PRO A 499 29.50 18.42 -6.60
CA PRO A 499 29.81 18.85 -5.24
C PRO A 499 28.60 19.44 -4.46
N VAL A 500 27.42 19.53 -5.06
CA VAL A 500 26.24 20.20 -4.47
C VAL A 500 25.20 19.15 -4.07
N TYR A 501 25.41 18.56 -2.90
CA TYR A 501 24.42 17.69 -2.27
C TYR A 501 23.17 18.52 -1.91
N THR A 502 22.00 18.06 -2.36
CA THR A 502 20.69 18.66 -2.08
C THR A 502 19.80 17.67 -1.33
N GLY A 503 18.68 18.13 -0.76
CA GLY A 503 17.72 17.28 -0.06
C GLY A 503 18.40 16.41 1.02
N THR A 504 19.08 17.03 1.98
CA THR A 504 19.96 16.33 2.93
C THR A 504 19.61 16.67 4.37
N LEU A 505 19.67 15.66 5.24
CA LEU A 505 19.59 15.74 6.70
C LEU A 505 20.70 14.86 7.28
N ALA A 506 21.68 15.45 7.99
CA ALA A 506 22.82 14.71 8.53
C ALA A 506 23.32 15.29 9.86
N LEU A 507 23.79 14.42 10.75
CA LEU A 507 24.59 14.81 11.91
C LEU A 507 26.00 14.27 11.72
N ARG A 508 26.97 15.18 11.65
CA ARG A 508 28.38 14.86 11.44
C ARG A 508 29.29 15.63 12.39
N ARG A 509 30.50 15.12 12.54
CA ARG A 509 31.65 15.82 13.09
C ARG A 509 32.49 16.37 11.94
N ASP A 510 32.71 17.67 11.91
CA ASP A 510 33.67 18.34 11.03
C ASP A 510 35.01 18.42 11.79
N THR A 511 36.09 17.87 11.24
CA THR A 511 37.41 17.79 11.92
C THR A 511 38.12 19.14 11.99
N LEU A 512 37.84 20.04 11.03
CA LEU A 512 38.40 21.39 10.94
C LEU A 512 37.26 22.39 10.66
N GLY A 513 36.79 23.07 11.70
CA GLY A 513 35.92 24.23 11.58
C GLY A 513 36.64 25.46 10.98
N ALA A 514 35.91 26.56 10.80
CA ALA A 514 36.49 27.83 10.32
C ALA A 514 37.56 28.42 11.27
N ASP A 515 37.56 27.99 12.53
CA ASP A 515 38.50 28.29 13.61
C ASP A 515 39.62 27.22 13.74
N GLY A 516 39.62 26.21 12.87
CA GLY A 516 40.54 25.07 12.92
C GLY A 516 40.25 24.06 14.03
N GLN A 517 39.13 24.19 14.75
CA GLN A 517 38.72 23.30 15.83
C GLN A 517 37.63 22.32 15.38
N PRO A 518 37.52 21.11 15.97
CA PRO A 518 36.46 20.18 15.61
C PRO A 518 35.07 20.66 16.05
N ARG A 519 34.04 20.30 15.28
CA ARG A 519 32.65 20.77 15.50
C ARG A 519 31.63 19.68 15.22
N TRP A 520 30.54 19.67 15.99
CA TRP A 520 29.33 18.90 15.70
C TRP A 520 28.39 19.73 14.83
N ASN A 521 28.02 19.23 13.66
CA ASN A 521 27.24 19.94 12.66
C ASN A 521 25.96 19.16 12.35
N PHE A 522 24.80 19.74 12.71
CA PHE A 522 23.50 19.31 12.21
C PHE A 522 23.25 19.97 10.86
N TRP A 523 23.75 19.32 9.81
CA TRP A 523 23.70 19.78 8.45
C TRP A 523 22.35 19.48 7.79
N THR A 524 21.76 20.47 7.13
CA THR A 524 20.61 20.28 6.23
C THR A 524 20.81 21.06 4.94
N THR A 525 20.24 20.56 3.83
CA THR A 525 20.17 21.29 2.56
C THR A 525 18.78 21.14 1.94
N PRO A 526 18.12 22.22 1.47
CA PRO A 526 16.91 22.10 0.66
C PRO A 526 17.17 21.46 -0.71
N GLU A 527 16.13 21.28 -1.51
CA GLU A 527 16.19 20.76 -2.88
C GLU A 527 16.85 21.75 -3.85
N ARG A 528 16.84 23.05 -3.52
CA ARG A 528 17.41 24.14 -4.33
C ARG A 528 17.96 25.24 -3.42
N GLY A 529 19.16 25.75 -3.71
CA GLY A 529 19.77 26.84 -2.94
C GLY A 529 21.28 26.70 -2.82
N GLU A 530 21.89 27.57 -2.02
CA GLU A 530 23.32 27.47 -1.68
C GLU A 530 23.54 26.42 -0.59
N ALA A 531 24.28 25.36 -0.93
CA ALA A 531 24.67 24.34 0.05
C ALA A 531 25.53 24.98 1.16
N GLY A 532 25.02 24.95 2.38
CA GLY A 532 25.69 25.49 3.57
C GLY A 532 24.99 26.67 4.25
N ARG A 533 23.96 27.27 3.62
CA ARG A 533 23.18 28.37 4.21
C ARG A 533 22.60 28.04 5.60
N ASP A 534 22.20 26.79 5.77
CA ASP A 534 21.52 26.29 6.96
C ASP A 534 22.44 25.44 7.87
N ASP A 535 23.77 25.47 7.72
CA ASP A 535 24.69 24.72 8.59
C ASP A 535 24.54 25.12 10.07
N LEU A 536 24.42 24.13 10.96
CA LEU A 536 24.21 24.35 12.39
C LEU A 536 25.33 23.65 13.19
N ALA A 537 26.43 24.36 13.39
CA ALA A 537 27.65 23.81 14.00
C ALA A 537 27.94 24.34 15.42
N ALA A 538 28.00 23.42 16.40
CA ALA A 538 28.50 23.67 17.75
C ALA A 538 29.96 23.20 17.91
N PRO A 539 30.76 23.80 18.81
CA PRO A 539 32.08 23.28 19.16
C PRO A 539 32.00 21.82 19.66
N ASP A 540 32.98 21.00 19.28
CA ASP A 540 33.13 19.67 19.87
C ASP A 540 33.76 19.79 21.27
N THR A 541 32.94 19.58 22.29
CA THR A 541 33.36 19.57 23.70
C THR A 541 33.28 18.17 24.32
N LEU A 542 33.08 17.12 23.51
CA LEU A 542 32.87 15.76 23.99
C LEU A 542 34.22 15.03 24.08
N GLY A 543 34.34 14.16 25.08
CA GLY A 543 35.47 13.23 25.17
C GLY A 543 35.17 11.92 24.45
N PRO A 544 36.16 11.00 24.39
CA PRO A 544 35.87 9.59 24.13
C PRO A 544 34.95 9.06 25.23
N GLY A 545 33.83 8.43 24.85
CA GLY A 545 32.82 8.03 25.82
C GLY A 545 31.42 7.94 25.25
N LEU A 546 30.49 7.48 26.07
CA LEU A 546 29.08 7.37 25.73
C LEU A 546 28.39 8.73 25.89
N HIS A 547 27.81 9.24 24.81
CA HIS A 547 27.12 10.52 24.76
C HIS A 547 25.73 10.40 24.14
N HIS A 548 24.77 11.22 24.59
CA HIS A 548 23.42 11.26 24.01
C HIS A 548 23.30 12.42 23.01
N PHE A 549 23.02 12.09 21.76
CA PHE A 549 22.82 13.05 20.67
C PHE A 549 21.32 13.20 20.39
N ALA A 550 20.86 14.43 20.13
CA ALA A 550 19.58 14.62 19.47
C ALA A 550 19.58 15.80 18.51
N ILE A 551 18.89 15.63 17.37
CA ILE A 551 18.61 16.68 16.39
C ILE A 551 17.11 16.82 16.25
N SER A 552 16.61 18.07 16.22
CA SER A 552 15.19 18.37 16.20
C SER A 552 14.88 19.49 15.21
N TRP A 553 13.78 19.39 14.47
CA TRP A 553 13.39 20.33 13.42
C TRP A 553 11.88 20.53 13.33
N ASP A 554 11.48 21.71 12.85
CA ASP A 554 10.09 22.10 12.61
C ASP A 554 10.06 23.11 11.45
N ARG A 555 9.50 22.68 10.31
CA ARG A 555 9.37 23.45 9.07
C ARG A 555 8.42 24.63 9.23
N ALA A 556 7.29 24.44 9.93
CA ALA A 556 6.28 25.48 10.11
C ALA A 556 6.83 26.66 10.92
N ARG A 557 7.74 26.40 11.86
CA ARG A 557 8.48 27.42 12.63
C ARG A 557 9.85 27.79 12.02
N GLN A 558 10.22 27.19 10.88
CA GLN A 558 11.52 27.34 10.21
C GLN A 558 12.70 27.21 11.19
N GLN A 559 12.66 26.24 12.10
CA GLN A 559 13.64 26.11 13.18
C GLN A 559 14.28 24.72 13.20
N LYS A 560 15.53 24.67 13.67
CA LYS A 560 16.18 23.41 14.03
C LYS A 560 17.20 23.58 15.16
N ALA A 561 17.47 22.51 15.89
CA ALA A 561 18.33 22.50 17.07
C ALA A 561 19.14 21.21 17.18
N LEU A 562 20.35 21.34 17.74
CA LEU A 562 21.25 20.24 18.11
C LEU A 562 21.39 20.21 19.64
N TYR A 563 21.28 19.00 20.20
CA TYR A 563 21.39 18.71 21.62
C TYR A 563 22.48 17.66 21.85
N LEU A 564 23.29 17.89 22.88
CA LEU A 564 24.35 17.01 23.36
C LEU A 564 24.13 16.77 24.86
N ASP A 565 24.12 15.52 25.31
CA ASP A 565 23.87 15.08 26.68
C ASP A 565 22.62 15.74 27.31
N GLY A 566 21.52 15.75 26.56
CA GLY A 566 20.24 16.32 26.96
C GLY A 566 20.18 17.85 26.97
N ARG A 567 21.28 18.55 26.68
CA ARG A 567 21.38 20.02 26.69
C ARG A 567 21.41 20.57 25.27
N ARG A 568 20.69 21.67 25.03
CA ARG A 568 20.69 22.34 23.73
C ARG A 568 22.05 22.99 23.50
N ALA A 569 22.84 22.43 22.59
CA ALA A 569 24.16 22.94 22.23
C ALA A 569 24.04 24.19 21.36
N ILE A 570 23.15 24.17 20.37
CA ILE A 570 22.89 25.29 19.46
C ILE A 570 21.51 25.14 18.79
N ALA A 571 20.91 26.25 18.35
CA ALA A 571 19.68 26.28 17.57
C ALA A 571 19.66 27.49 16.64
N ILE A 572 18.88 27.40 15.56
CA ILE A 572 18.72 28.44 14.54
C ILE A 572 17.26 28.50 14.06
N THR A 573 16.84 29.69 13.62
CA THR A 573 15.53 29.97 13.02
C THR A 573 15.69 30.64 11.66
N GLY A 574 14.63 30.62 10.84
CA GLY A 574 14.67 31.14 9.47
C GLY A 574 15.38 30.21 8.48
N VAL A 575 15.50 28.92 8.81
CA VAL A 575 16.14 27.92 7.95
C VAL A 575 15.20 27.31 6.92
N GLU A 576 15.78 26.79 5.85
CA GLU A 576 15.09 25.96 4.86
C GLU A 576 15.42 24.47 5.10
N LEU A 577 14.39 23.63 5.20
CA LEU A 577 14.52 22.20 5.49
C LEU A 577 14.22 21.35 4.25
N PRO A 578 14.91 20.22 4.03
CA PRO A 578 14.64 19.31 2.90
C PRO A 578 13.20 18.77 2.97
N ALA A 579 12.44 18.88 1.88
CA ALA A 579 11.17 18.19 1.69
C ALA A 579 11.33 16.73 1.25
N ASN A 580 12.52 16.35 0.77
CA ASN A 580 12.91 14.98 0.46
C ASN A 580 14.36 14.72 0.91
N VAL A 581 14.62 13.57 1.54
CA VAL A 581 15.97 13.13 1.97
C VAL A 581 16.38 11.77 1.41
N GLY A 582 15.75 11.32 0.33
CA GLY A 582 16.02 10.02 -0.26
C GLY A 582 15.42 8.87 0.55
N GLY A 583 15.67 7.63 0.12
CA GLY A 583 15.02 6.44 0.68
C GLY A 583 15.66 5.86 1.95
N LEU A 584 16.87 6.28 2.32
CA LEU A 584 17.67 5.64 3.37
C LEU A 584 18.29 6.66 4.35
N LEU A 585 18.25 6.30 5.64
CA LEU A 585 18.99 6.89 6.73
C LEU A 585 20.17 5.95 7.06
N GLU A 586 21.37 6.31 6.63
CA GLU A 586 22.61 5.60 6.96
C GLU A 586 23.07 5.99 8.38
N LEU A 587 23.45 5.00 9.20
CA LEU A 587 24.13 5.22 10.47
C LEU A 587 25.65 5.10 10.31
N GLY A 588 26.39 5.92 11.04
CA GLY A 588 27.84 5.91 11.07
C GLY A 588 28.54 6.25 9.75
N ARG A 589 27.84 6.69 8.71
CA ARG A 589 28.42 6.99 7.38
C ARG A 589 27.58 8.00 6.61
N TRP A 590 28.12 8.52 5.50
CA TRP A 590 27.41 9.44 4.59
C TRP A 590 26.48 8.70 3.64
N ALA A 591 27.03 7.67 3.01
CA ALA A 591 26.43 6.89 1.93
C ALA A 591 27.12 5.51 1.85
N PRO A 592 26.60 4.55 1.07
CA PRO A 592 27.27 3.28 0.78
C PRO A 592 28.72 3.50 0.30
N GLY A 593 29.66 2.68 0.77
CA GLY A 593 31.09 2.80 0.40
C GLY A 593 31.86 4.00 0.99
N SER A 594 31.20 4.97 1.64
CA SER A 594 31.89 6.03 2.38
C SER A 594 32.53 5.51 3.68
N THR A 595 33.54 6.21 4.19
CA THR A 595 34.24 5.83 5.43
C THR A 595 33.29 5.84 6.63
N ALA A 596 33.25 4.73 7.37
CA ALA A 596 32.50 4.62 8.61
C ALA A 596 33.10 5.47 9.74
N SER A 597 32.26 5.85 10.71
CA SER A 597 32.60 6.68 11.86
C SER A 597 33.42 5.96 12.92
N GLY A 598 33.31 4.63 13.01
CA GLY A 598 33.86 3.84 14.12
C GLY A 598 33.10 4.03 15.45
N ALA A 599 31.89 4.60 15.40
CA ALA A 599 31.04 4.75 16.58
C ALA A 599 30.16 3.50 16.81
N THR A 600 29.83 3.25 18.08
CA THR A 600 28.78 2.30 18.48
C THR A 600 27.51 3.06 18.79
N PHE A 601 26.37 2.62 18.26
CA PHE A 601 25.05 3.25 18.39
C PHE A 601 24.11 2.43 19.27
N ASP A 602 23.34 3.08 20.12
CA ASP A 602 22.33 2.47 21.00
C ASP A 602 21.07 3.37 21.06
N GLU A 603 19.91 2.75 21.25
CA GLU A 603 18.58 3.39 21.35
C GLU A 603 18.34 4.48 20.29
N LEU A 604 18.34 4.11 19.01
CA LEU A 604 17.93 5.02 17.95
C LEU A 604 16.41 5.21 17.98
N ALA A 605 15.97 6.38 18.42
CA ALA A 605 14.56 6.79 18.45
C ALA A 605 14.29 7.93 17.46
N ILE A 606 13.24 7.80 16.65
CA ILE A 606 12.77 8.85 15.73
C ILE A 606 11.34 9.22 16.07
N TYR A 607 11.11 10.49 16.36
CA TYR A 607 9.81 11.07 16.68
C TYR A 607 9.25 11.85 15.49
N GLY A 608 7.95 11.74 15.24
CA GLY A 608 7.21 12.46 14.21
C GLY A 608 6.91 13.92 14.52
N ARG A 609 7.56 14.50 15.54
CA ARG A 609 7.44 15.89 15.98
C ARG A 609 8.75 16.43 16.56
N ALA A 610 8.87 17.75 16.63
CA ALA A 610 9.93 18.42 17.39
C ALA A 610 9.69 18.25 18.90
N LEU A 611 10.61 17.58 19.60
CA LEU A 611 10.61 17.46 21.05
C LEU A 611 11.14 18.75 21.70
N GLY A 612 10.57 19.12 22.84
CA GLY A 612 11.03 20.25 23.64
C GLY A 612 12.34 19.94 24.39
N PRO A 613 13.09 20.98 24.83
CA PRO A 613 14.34 20.79 25.57
C PRO A 613 14.20 19.94 26.84
N LEU A 614 13.05 20.00 27.53
CA LEU A 614 12.80 19.19 28.72
C LEU A 614 12.61 17.71 28.39
N GLU A 615 11.91 17.39 27.30
CA GLU A 615 11.70 16.02 26.84
C GLU A 615 13.04 15.39 26.42
N ILE A 616 13.87 16.13 25.68
CA ILE A 616 15.22 15.68 25.28
C ILE A 616 16.16 15.52 26.49
N ALA A 617 16.08 16.43 27.48
CA ALA A 617 16.81 16.28 28.73
C ALA A 617 16.35 15.06 29.54
N GLN A 618 15.06 14.74 29.51
CA GLN A 618 14.52 13.53 30.13
C GLN A 618 15.02 12.27 29.42
N LEU A 619 14.99 12.22 28.08
CA LEU A 619 15.54 11.10 27.29
C LEU A 619 17.00 10.78 27.67
N ALA A 620 17.87 11.79 27.64
CA ALA A 620 19.28 11.65 28.00
C ALA A 620 19.52 11.25 29.47
N ALA A 621 18.57 11.49 30.37
CA ALA A 621 18.67 11.18 31.80
C ALA A 621 18.04 9.83 32.18
N ARG A 622 17.47 9.07 31.24
CA ARG A 622 16.75 7.83 31.53
C ARG A 622 17.67 6.76 32.17
N PRO A 623 17.19 6.05 33.20
CA PRO A 623 17.88 4.90 33.77
C PRO A 623 17.60 3.59 33.02
N THR A 624 16.58 3.57 32.15
CA THR A 624 16.10 2.38 31.43
C THR A 624 15.74 2.73 29.98
N PRO A 625 15.82 1.75 29.05
CA PRO A 625 15.47 1.98 27.66
C PRO A 625 14.03 2.47 27.47
N LEU A 626 13.77 3.11 26.33
CA LEU A 626 12.46 3.48 25.82
C LEU A 626 11.56 2.24 25.67
N PRO A 627 10.38 2.20 26.31
CA PRO A 627 9.47 1.07 26.14
C PRO A 627 8.86 1.14 24.74
N ALA A 628 9.14 0.11 23.91
CA ALA A 628 8.44 -0.09 22.65
C ALA A 628 6.96 -0.50 22.84
N SER A 629 6.60 -1.01 24.03
CA SER A 629 5.27 -1.53 24.37
C SER A 629 4.60 -0.79 25.53
N ALA A 630 3.30 -0.55 25.42
CA ALA A 630 2.43 -0.23 26.54
C ALA A 630 2.07 -1.49 27.34
N ILE A 631 2.69 -1.67 28.51
CA ILE A 631 2.42 -2.80 29.43
C ILE A 631 1.12 -2.67 30.24
N HIS A 632 0.48 -1.50 30.20
CA HIS A 632 -0.84 -1.25 30.79
C HIS A 632 -1.71 -0.55 29.75
N VAL A 633 -2.92 -1.07 29.53
CA VAL A 633 -3.91 -0.53 28.57
C VAL A 633 -5.28 -0.40 29.22
N SER A 634 -6.07 0.55 28.74
CA SER A 634 -7.49 0.73 29.11
C SER A 634 -8.45 0.36 27.99
N ASP A 635 -7.96 0.28 26.76
CA ASP A 635 -8.70 -0.19 25.60
C ASP A 635 -8.36 -1.68 25.41
N PRO A 636 -9.34 -2.59 25.33
CA PRO A 636 -9.07 -3.98 24.97
C PRO A 636 -8.54 -4.14 23.55
N GLN A 637 -8.63 -3.13 22.67
CA GLN A 637 -8.01 -3.15 21.35
C GLN A 637 -6.51 -2.85 21.44
N LEU A 638 -5.70 -3.79 20.96
CA LEU A 638 -4.25 -3.67 20.81
C LEU A 638 -3.87 -3.56 19.35
N ASN A 639 -2.99 -2.61 19.05
CA ASN A 639 -2.20 -2.58 17.83
C ASN A 639 -0.86 -3.27 18.12
N LEU A 640 -0.61 -4.38 17.43
CA LEU A 640 0.64 -5.12 17.46
C LEU A 640 1.52 -4.62 16.33
N VAL A 641 2.80 -4.35 16.64
CA VAL A 641 3.86 -4.24 15.64
C VAL A 641 4.77 -5.45 15.81
N VAL A 642 4.85 -6.26 14.76
CA VAL A 642 5.67 -7.47 14.69
C VAL A 642 6.80 -7.20 13.72
N GLN A 643 8.03 -7.38 14.17
CA GLN A 643 9.23 -7.08 13.40
C GLN A 643 10.02 -8.36 13.28
N ALA A 644 10.39 -8.75 12.07
CA ALA A 644 11.01 -10.04 11.86
C ALA A 644 11.97 -10.07 10.67
N GLY A 645 12.90 -11.03 10.75
CA GLY A 645 13.88 -11.33 9.72
C GLY A 645 14.30 -12.79 9.81
N ASP A 646 14.82 -13.33 8.71
CA ASP A 646 15.17 -14.75 8.61
C ASP A 646 16.31 -14.95 7.59
N ASP A 647 17.26 -15.81 7.92
CA ASP A 647 18.58 -15.92 7.25
C ASP A 647 18.65 -17.09 6.25
N GLY A 648 17.57 -17.39 5.52
CA GLY A 648 17.59 -18.35 4.41
C GLY A 648 16.28 -19.08 4.12
N GLY A 649 15.37 -19.17 5.08
CA GLY A 649 14.08 -19.86 4.95
C GLY A 649 12.97 -18.98 4.38
N ALA A 650 13.00 -17.69 4.66
CA ALA A 650 11.91 -16.72 4.54
C ALA A 650 10.70 -17.05 5.44
N ILE A 651 10.08 -16.01 5.98
CA ILE A 651 8.98 -16.13 6.95
C ILE A 651 7.69 -16.48 6.20
N MET A 652 7.24 -17.72 6.35
CA MET A 652 6.05 -18.26 5.67
C MET A 652 4.75 -17.84 6.35
N GLY A 653 4.77 -17.60 7.67
CA GLY A 653 3.56 -17.23 8.39
C GLY A 653 3.80 -16.88 9.85
N MET A 654 2.72 -16.44 10.49
CA MET A 654 2.63 -16.16 11.91
C MET A 654 1.40 -16.81 12.54
N GLN A 655 1.38 -16.97 13.86
CA GLN A 655 0.18 -17.14 14.66
C GLN A 655 0.18 -16.07 15.76
N ILE A 656 -0.95 -15.41 15.97
CA ILE A 656 -1.15 -14.61 17.19
C ILE A 656 -1.74 -15.53 18.25
N GLY A 657 -1.17 -15.45 19.45
CA GLY A 657 -1.62 -16.17 20.62
C GLY A 657 -2.04 -15.23 21.75
N LEU A 658 -2.99 -15.69 22.54
CA LEU A 658 -3.51 -15.01 23.71
C LEU A 658 -3.67 -16.03 24.84
N ASP A 659 -3.08 -15.73 25.99
CA ASP A 659 -3.17 -16.55 27.22
C ASP A 659 -2.81 -18.04 27.00
N GLY A 660 -1.84 -18.27 26.11
CA GLY A 660 -1.32 -19.59 25.73
C GLY A 660 -2.07 -20.30 24.59
N LEU A 661 -3.21 -19.76 24.15
CA LEU A 661 -3.97 -20.26 23.01
C LEU A 661 -3.57 -19.53 21.74
N PHE A 662 -3.10 -20.24 20.71
CA PHE A 662 -2.80 -19.68 19.40
C PHE A 662 -3.99 -19.87 18.45
N GLY A 663 -4.28 -18.85 17.65
CA GLY A 663 -5.19 -18.97 16.52
C GLY A 663 -4.58 -19.76 15.35
N ASP A 664 -5.32 -19.87 14.25
CA ASP A 664 -4.83 -20.53 13.05
C ASP A 664 -3.61 -19.79 12.45
N PRO A 665 -2.70 -20.48 11.74
CA PRO A 665 -1.63 -19.84 10.99
C PRO A 665 -2.18 -18.85 9.96
N GLN A 666 -1.57 -17.68 9.92
CA GLN A 666 -1.89 -16.56 9.02
C GLN A 666 -0.58 -16.03 8.39
N PRO A 667 -0.60 -15.11 7.41
CA PRO A 667 0.61 -14.57 6.81
C PRO A 667 1.41 -13.77 7.83
N TYR A 668 2.72 -13.65 7.62
CA TYR A 668 3.47 -12.61 8.30
C TYR A 668 2.97 -11.22 7.87
N THR A 669 2.46 -10.45 8.83
CA THR A 669 2.20 -9.02 8.70
C THR A 669 2.99 -8.26 9.75
N GLN A 670 3.54 -7.11 9.37
CA GLN A 670 4.23 -6.22 10.30
C GLN A 670 3.27 -5.57 11.31
N TYR A 671 1.99 -5.42 10.95
CA TYR A 671 0.97 -4.77 11.78
C TYR A 671 -0.25 -5.67 11.91
N ALA A 672 -0.74 -5.84 13.14
CA ALA A 672 -1.94 -6.65 13.42
C ALA A 672 -2.80 -6.02 14.52
N GLY A 673 -4.11 -6.25 14.46
CA GLY A 673 -5.03 -5.95 15.55
C GLY A 673 -5.27 -7.17 16.42
N LEU A 674 -5.33 -7.00 17.74
CA LEU A 674 -5.78 -8.04 18.68
C LEU A 674 -6.72 -7.43 19.72
N ARG A 675 -7.88 -8.06 19.92
CA ARG A 675 -8.79 -7.68 21.00
C ARG A 675 -8.59 -8.59 22.21
N LEU A 676 -8.30 -7.99 23.36
CA LEU A 676 -8.30 -8.65 24.66
C LEU A 676 -9.74 -8.98 25.12
N PRO A 677 -9.97 -10.15 25.73
CA PRO A 677 -11.26 -10.55 26.29
C PRO A 677 -11.48 -9.91 27.65
N ASP A 678 -12.74 -9.80 28.07
CA ASP A 678 -13.06 -9.62 29.49
C ASP A 678 -12.78 -10.96 30.23
N PRO A 679 -12.16 -10.97 31.43
CA PRO A 679 -12.08 -9.88 32.41
C PRO A 679 -10.77 -9.09 32.42
N LEU A 680 -10.82 -7.91 33.05
CA LEU A 680 -9.65 -7.10 33.40
C LEU A 680 -8.55 -7.90 34.13
N GLY A 681 -7.30 -7.64 33.80
CA GLY A 681 -6.14 -8.31 34.39
C GLY A 681 -4.95 -8.42 33.43
N PRO A 682 -3.91 -9.19 33.80
CA PRO A 682 -2.81 -9.50 32.92
C PRO A 682 -3.23 -10.52 31.86
N HIS A 683 -2.98 -10.19 30.59
CA HIS A 683 -3.06 -11.10 29.44
C HIS A 683 -1.68 -11.28 28.82
N THR A 684 -1.36 -12.50 28.40
CA THR A 684 -0.13 -12.81 27.68
C THR A 684 -0.41 -12.83 26.18
N VAL A 685 0.10 -11.83 25.47
CA VAL A 685 0.05 -11.77 24.00
C VAL A 685 1.31 -12.40 23.46
N ALA A 686 1.15 -13.33 22.53
CA ALA A 686 2.25 -14.04 21.88
C ALA A 686 2.17 -13.92 20.36
N VAL A 687 3.31 -13.96 19.70
CA VAL A 687 3.43 -14.14 18.26
C VAL A 687 4.42 -15.27 18.01
N ARG A 688 3.98 -16.27 17.26
CA ARG A 688 4.84 -17.34 16.73
C ARG A 688 5.04 -17.12 15.24
N LEU A 689 6.28 -17.15 14.76
CA LEU A 689 6.60 -17.14 13.34
C LEU A 689 7.08 -18.51 12.88
N PHE A 690 6.92 -18.78 11.59
CA PHE A 690 7.37 -20.01 10.92
C PHE A 690 8.20 -19.64 9.69
N ASP A 691 9.31 -20.34 9.48
CA ASP A 691 10.03 -20.33 8.20
C ASP A 691 9.56 -21.47 7.28
N ARG A 692 10.19 -21.56 6.10
CA ARG A 692 9.91 -22.58 5.08
C ARG A 692 10.54 -23.95 5.34
N ALA A 693 11.56 -24.04 6.19
CA ALA A 693 12.10 -25.31 6.68
C ALA A 693 11.26 -25.90 7.83
N GLY A 694 10.33 -25.11 8.38
CA GLY A 694 9.44 -25.49 9.47
C GLY A 694 10.01 -25.18 10.86
N ASN A 695 11.13 -24.44 10.98
CA ASN A 695 11.53 -23.93 12.28
C ASN A 695 10.59 -22.77 12.67
N SER A 696 10.53 -22.49 13.97
CA SER A 696 9.63 -21.46 14.51
C SER A 696 10.19 -20.78 15.74
N THR A 697 9.91 -19.49 15.86
CA THR A 697 10.22 -18.68 17.05
C THR A 697 8.93 -18.15 17.63
N THR A 698 8.77 -18.23 18.95
CA THR A 698 7.65 -17.62 19.67
C THR A 698 8.18 -16.52 20.59
N VAL A 699 7.72 -15.29 20.40
CA VAL A 699 7.89 -14.17 21.34
C VAL A 699 6.58 -13.93 22.07
N SER A 700 6.64 -13.54 23.34
CA SER A 700 5.44 -13.20 24.12
C SER A 700 5.74 -12.08 25.10
N THR A 701 4.74 -11.24 25.36
CA THR A 701 4.78 -10.19 26.37
C THR A 701 3.45 -10.13 27.13
N THR A 702 3.50 -9.66 28.38
CA THR A 702 2.31 -9.50 29.21
C THR A 702 1.85 -8.05 29.17
N VAL A 703 0.57 -7.84 28.90
CA VAL A 703 -0.11 -6.55 28.97
C VAL A 703 -1.23 -6.64 30.01
N THR A 704 -1.37 -5.62 30.84
CA THR A 704 -2.47 -5.54 31.81
C THR A 704 -3.60 -4.71 31.24
N LEU A 705 -4.74 -5.33 30.97
CA LEU A 705 -6.00 -4.65 30.70
C LEU A 705 -6.59 -4.16 32.02
N SER A 706 -6.44 -2.87 32.28
CA SER A 706 -7.11 -2.19 33.38
C SER A 706 -8.45 -1.62 32.92
N ALA A 707 -9.37 -1.37 33.86
CA ALA A 707 -10.51 -0.51 33.56
C ALA A 707 -9.99 0.84 33.02
N PRO A 708 -10.69 1.51 32.08
CA PRO A 708 -10.41 2.90 31.78
C PRO A 708 -10.38 3.70 33.10
N PRO A 709 -9.34 4.51 33.33
CA PRO A 709 -9.10 5.07 34.65
C PRO A 709 -10.18 6.06 35.07
N GLN A 710 -10.12 6.37 36.36
CA GLN A 710 -10.77 7.47 37.08
C GLN A 710 -10.94 8.75 36.25
N PRO A 711 -11.92 9.62 36.58
CA PRO A 711 -12.22 10.84 35.83
C PRO A 711 -10.97 11.59 35.36
N GLN A 712 -10.86 11.77 34.05
CA GLN A 712 -9.76 12.44 33.38
C GLN A 712 -10.17 13.87 33.05
N VAL A 713 -9.27 14.83 33.28
CA VAL A 713 -9.46 16.24 32.90
C VAL A 713 -8.45 16.60 31.82
N MET A 714 -8.89 17.25 30.74
CA MET A 714 -8.07 17.61 29.59
C MET A 714 -8.40 19.01 29.08
N LEU A 715 -7.38 19.76 28.65
CA LEU A 715 -7.54 21.00 27.90
C LEU A 715 -7.37 20.70 26.41
N ALA A 716 -8.48 20.68 25.66
CA ALA A 716 -8.47 20.59 24.21
C ALA A 716 -8.33 22.00 23.59
N SER A 717 -7.56 22.10 22.50
CA SER A 717 -7.34 23.32 21.72
C SER A 717 -7.03 24.57 22.57
N PRO A 718 -6.01 24.54 23.45
CA PRO A 718 -5.64 25.72 24.24
C PRO A 718 -5.10 26.85 23.36
N THR A 719 -5.46 28.07 23.72
CA THR A 719 -5.06 29.35 23.11
C THR A 719 -4.76 30.38 24.21
N ASP A 720 -4.20 31.52 23.84
CA ASP A 720 -3.93 32.63 24.77
C ASP A 720 -5.20 33.23 25.41
N LEU A 721 -6.38 33.01 24.81
CA LEU A 721 -7.66 33.53 25.30
C LEU A 721 -8.49 32.50 26.10
N GLY A 722 -8.25 31.21 25.87
CA GLY A 722 -9.04 30.14 26.46
C GLY A 722 -8.72 28.75 25.91
N ALA A 723 -9.53 27.76 26.30
CA ALA A 723 -9.44 26.37 25.86
C ALA A 723 -10.83 25.72 25.85
N THR A 724 -10.95 24.45 25.45
CA THR A 724 -12.11 23.62 25.81
C THR A 724 -11.69 22.66 26.92
N LEU A 725 -12.34 22.76 28.08
CA LEU A 725 -12.12 21.82 29.18
C LEU A 725 -13.01 20.59 28.96
N VAL A 726 -12.39 19.42 28.87
CA VAL A 726 -13.04 18.12 28.67
C VAL A 726 -12.82 17.26 29.91
N ILE A 727 -13.91 16.74 30.47
CA ILE A 727 -13.91 15.80 31.59
C ILE A 727 -14.64 14.53 31.17
N SER A 728 -13.91 13.43 31.17
CA SER A 728 -14.43 12.09 30.85
C SER A 728 -14.33 11.18 32.07
N GLN A 729 -15.23 10.20 32.17
CA GLN A 729 -15.24 9.21 33.26
C GLN A 729 -15.55 7.80 32.71
N SER A 730 -14.99 6.77 33.35
CA SER A 730 -15.32 5.38 33.08
C SER A 730 -16.74 5.02 33.54
N ALA A 731 -17.39 4.06 32.87
CA ALA A 731 -18.75 3.61 33.15
C ALA A 731 -18.93 2.74 34.43
N SER A 732 -18.15 3.00 35.48
CA SER A 732 -18.49 2.51 36.83
C SER A 732 -19.76 3.22 37.33
N ALA A 733 -20.62 2.52 38.07
CA ALA A 733 -21.97 2.97 38.44
C ALA A 733 -22.04 4.15 39.45
N ILE A 734 -20.97 4.93 39.60
CA ILE A 734 -20.89 6.11 40.46
C ILE A 734 -21.19 7.34 39.60
N VAL A 735 -22.35 7.96 39.80
CA VAL A 735 -22.69 9.23 39.15
C VAL A 735 -21.88 10.34 39.82
N LEU A 736 -20.76 10.73 39.22
CA LEU A 736 -19.96 11.85 39.68
C LEU A 736 -20.46 13.17 39.09
N GLU A 737 -20.37 14.22 39.90
CA GLU A 737 -20.50 15.60 39.45
C GLU A 737 -19.16 16.34 39.64
N ALA A 738 -18.85 17.25 38.73
CA ALA A 738 -17.69 18.14 38.81
C ALA A 738 -18.12 19.58 39.07
N GLN A 739 -17.25 20.34 39.74
CA GLN A 739 -17.37 21.78 39.91
C GLN A 739 -16.13 22.45 39.31
N LEU A 740 -16.33 23.57 38.59
CA LEU A 740 -15.31 24.22 37.79
C LEU A 740 -15.25 25.73 38.08
N SER A 741 -14.08 26.23 38.47
CA SER A 741 -13.89 27.65 38.81
C SER A 741 -12.52 28.17 38.34
N ALA A 742 -12.44 29.47 38.04
CA ALA A 742 -11.17 30.16 37.83
C ALA A 742 -10.48 30.53 39.16
N ARG A 743 -11.06 30.14 40.31
CA ARG A 743 -10.57 30.42 41.66
C ARG A 743 -10.58 29.14 42.52
N PRO A 744 -9.58 28.92 43.39
CA PRO A 744 -9.50 27.71 44.22
C PRO A 744 -10.62 27.60 45.28
N SER A 745 -11.44 28.64 45.47
CA SER A 745 -12.55 28.65 46.44
C SER A 745 -13.87 28.09 45.90
N PHE A 746 -14.05 28.01 44.57
CA PHE A 746 -15.30 27.57 43.92
C PHE A 746 -16.59 28.31 44.36
N ALA A 747 -16.47 29.51 44.94
CA ALA A 747 -17.60 30.29 45.46
C ALA A 747 -18.55 30.81 44.36
N ASP A 748 -18.11 30.75 43.11
CA ASP A 748 -18.75 31.25 41.88
C ASP A 748 -19.24 30.12 40.95
N ALA A 749 -19.09 28.85 41.35
CA ALA A 749 -19.29 27.70 40.47
C ALA A 749 -20.48 26.81 40.90
N ALA A 750 -21.16 26.19 39.93
CA ALA A 750 -22.18 25.16 40.16
C ALA A 750 -21.61 23.74 39.92
N TRP A 751 -22.19 22.76 40.60
CA TRP A 751 -21.95 21.33 40.32
C TRP A 751 -22.65 20.93 39.02
N GLN A 752 -21.98 20.10 38.21
CA GLN A 752 -22.42 19.66 36.89
C GLN A 752 -22.20 18.14 36.73
N PRO A 753 -23.13 17.39 36.12
CA PRO A 753 -22.95 15.95 35.88
C PRO A 753 -21.86 15.65 34.85
N LEU A 754 -21.25 14.48 34.95
CA LEU A 754 -20.24 13.99 34.02
C LEU A 754 -20.78 12.91 33.04
N PRO A 755 -20.18 12.75 31.84
CA PRO A 755 -19.07 13.52 31.28
C PRO A 755 -19.47 14.94 30.86
N LEU A 756 -18.51 15.86 30.80
CA LEU A 756 -18.73 17.28 30.48
C LEU A 756 -17.63 17.81 29.56
N ALA A 757 -18.00 18.60 28.54
CA ALA A 757 -17.07 19.40 27.75
C ALA A 757 -17.62 20.82 27.64
N GLN A 758 -16.85 21.83 28.03
CA GLN A 758 -17.27 23.23 27.96
C GLN A 758 -16.12 24.19 27.58
N PRO A 759 -16.42 25.31 26.89
CA PRO A 759 -15.45 26.39 26.70
C PRO A 759 -14.96 26.94 28.04
N TRP A 760 -13.68 27.31 28.08
CA TRP A 760 -13.03 27.91 29.23
C TRP A 760 -12.28 29.17 28.79
N LEU A 761 -12.41 30.27 29.54
CA LEU A 761 -11.73 31.53 29.28
C LEU A 761 -10.77 31.84 30.43
N TRP A 762 -9.57 32.30 30.11
CA TRP A 762 -8.59 32.69 31.12
C TRP A 762 -8.94 34.05 31.72
N LEU A 763 -8.71 34.22 33.03
CA LEU A 763 -8.91 35.52 33.68
C LEU A 763 -7.74 36.46 33.34
N PRO A 764 -8.00 37.69 32.83
CA PRO A 764 -6.94 38.64 32.52
C PRO A 764 -6.06 38.96 33.75
N GLY A 765 -4.74 38.86 33.60
CA GLY A 765 -3.77 39.15 34.66
C GLY A 765 -3.65 38.08 35.76
N GLN A 766 -4.23 36.89 35.56
CA GLN A 766 -4.07 35.72 36.43
C GLN A 766 -3.30 34.62 35.69
N PRO A 767 -2.67 33.65 36.41
CA PRO A 767 -2.17 32.43 35.79
C PRO A 767 -3.28 31.70 35.02
N HIS A 768 -2.95 31.14 33.85
CA HIS A 768 -3.88 30.39 33.00
C HIS A 768 -4.21 29.02 33.62
N VAL A 769 -5.09 29.03 34.63
CA VAL A 769 -5.43 27.85 35.44
C VAL A 769 -6.95 27.72 35.58
N ALA A 770 -7.45 26.52 35.37
CA ALA A 770 -8.79 26.09 35.76
C ALA A 770 -8.69 25.21 37.00
N TRP A 771 -9.55 25.45 37.99
CA TRP A 771 -9.68 24.62 39.18
C TRP A 771 -10.87 23.67 39.03
N VAL A 772 -10.67 22.41 39.40
CA VAL A 772 -11.66 21.33 39.28
C VAL A 772 -11.71 20.49 40.55
N ARG A 773 -12.91 20.10 40.98
CA ARG A 773 -13.13 19.12 42.05
C ARG A 773 -14.39 18.30 41.79
N PHE A 774 -14.52 17.17 42.48
CA PHE A 774 -15.53 16.15 42.22
C PHE A 774 -16.35 15.86 43.46
N ARG A 775 -17.61 15.40 43.28
CA ARG A 775 -18.41 14.81 44.35
C ARG A 775 -19.08 13.52 43.89
N ASP A 776 -19.33 12.64 44.86
CA ASP A 776 -20.05 11.37 44.66
C ASP A 776 -21.58 11.53 44.87
N PRO A 777 -22.39 10.48 44.60
CA PRO A 777 -23.84 10.51 44.85
C PRO A 777 -24.25 10.69 46.32
N ALA A 778 -23.34 10.46 47.27
CA ALA A 778 -23.56 10.70 48.70
C ALA A 778 -23.23 12.14 49.12
N GLY A 779 -22.68 12.95 48.21
CA GLY A 779 -22.29 14.34 48.45
C GLY A 779 -20.90 14.51 49.06
N ALA A 780 -20.09 13.46 49.15
CA ALA A 780 -18.70 13.56 49.59
C ALA A 780 -17.86 14.27 48.52
N ILE A 781 -17.16 15.34 48.90
CA ILE A 781 -16.36 16.16 48.00
C ILE A 781 -14.90 15.70 48.05
N GLY A 782 -14.35 15.33 46.89
CA GLY A 782 -12.95 14.93 46.73
C GLY A 782 -11.98 16.10 46.68
N PRO A 783 -10.68 15.84 46.43
CA PRO A 783 -9.65 16.87 46.37
C PRO A 783 -9.89 17.91 45.27
N THR A 784 -9.29 19.08 45.47
CA THR A 784 -9.22 20.15 44.47
C THR A 784 -7.95 19.99 43.62
N TYR A 785 -8.11 20.06 42.31
CA TYR A 785 -7.03 19.99 41.33
C TYR A 785 -6.97 21.26 40.48
N ALA A 786 -5.80 21.51 39.88
CA ALA A 786 -5.55 22.65 38.99
C ALA A 786 -5.03 22.13 37.65
N ILE A 787 -5.46 22.75 36.53
CA ILE A 787 -5.03 22.39 35.17
C ILE A 787 -4.81 23.66 34.34
N GLY A 788 -3.78 23.68 33.50
CA GLY A 788 -3.38 24.86 32.70
C GLY A 788 -2.61 24.47 31.43
N PRO A 789 -2.22 25.42 30.57
CA PRO A 789 -1.54 25.14 29.28
C PRO A 789 -0.28 24.28 29.39
N ASP A 790 0.45 24.37 30.50
CA ASP A 790 1.67 23.60 30.79
C ASP A 790 1.38 22.14 31.20
N GLN A 791 0.13 21.82 31.54
CA GLN A 791 -0.33 20.49 31.96
C GLN A 791 -1.69 20.19 31.33
N GLN A 792 -1.70 19.89 30.03
CA GLN A 792 -2.93 19.77 29.23
C GLN A 792 -3.79 18.53 29.53
N ARG A 793 -3.30 17.61 30.36
CA ARG A 793 -4.00 16.39 30.78
C ARG A 793 -3.67 16.06 32.23
N LEU A 794 -4.71 15.74 33.01
CA LEU A 794 -4.62 15.32 34.39
C LEU A 794 -5.40 14.02 34.60
N TRP A 795 -4.73 13.03 35.19
CA TRP A 795 -5.33 11.80 35.68
C TRP A 795 -5.52 11.91 37.19
N LEU A 796 -6.67 11.45 37.69
CA LEU A 796 -7.01 11.59 39.10
C LEU A 796 -6.79 10.27 39.85
N PRO A 797 -6.22 10.29 41.07
CA PRO A 797 -6.02 9.08 41.86
C PRO A 797 -7.35 8.45 42.29
N VAL A 798 -7.34 7.13 42.47
CA VAL A 798 -8.43 6.41 43.15
C VAL A 798 -8.47 6.86 44.62
N ALA A 799 -9.67 7.15 45.14
CA ALA A 799 -9.91 7.44 46.55
C ALA A 799 -10.12 6.15 47.36
#